data_AF-A0A1I8N7B3-F1
#
_entry.id   AF-A0A1I8N7B3-F1
#
_cell.length_a   1.000
_cell.length_b   1.000
_cell.length_c   1.000
_cell.angle_alpha   90.00
_cell.angle_beta   90.00
_cell.angle_gamma   90.00
#
_symmetry.space_group_name_H-M   'P 1'
#
loop_
_entity.id
_entity.type
_entity.pdbx_description
1 polymer ?
#
loop_
_entity_poly.entity_id
_entity_poly.type
_entity_poly.pdbx_seq_one_letter_code
_entity_poly.pdbx_strand_id
1 'polypeptide(L)'
;MTIRRRFRRRNSLKDFMEVVYQGTRRRFSKDFKILEQFKTLDNAEESAFLMLSLGILAICGAVLIKIFHPYDLIFKWKLTMSDGGEIFNLWAKPPVDLYLKVYLFNITNAAAFMEGREKMHVEQVGPYVYKEIMTHENITFNENNTMSTNPSHPLVWQEHLSEGRSEDDEVVMLNIAMLAISHLTADKPFFIRMALNSLFMSQDSKPIVRMTAKEFMFGYATTLTSLGNTFLPGWIYFDKVGLVDRMMDFNNDFETFHTGVPDPRFSGLYATYRGSPNLRQWDGEHCSNIENASDGVKFPSFIKPNDTIKFFRKSMCRPVTLHRADDELINKGSLSGYRYIFEDNLLDNGRVNENNKCFCRKGYCQPVGLVDVTDCYYGFPISLSFPHFMDGDPRLQTDITGLEPDKEKHSSEFIIEPESGLPLSLSVKVQINMHFRDMSAYGRVKRFSHLTVPMLWFEITLPELPDSLDSRFNFYLNILPYIEPLGFWSGIIVGLALLVYAVTRATMRLTTLSKKGQTLEVNYARANILQVAANGVYNPCEMKLLHANEKNNMILRNDGHESDDLYAELQTPINQNQQQQQSSKIKQRSSFALELEPAISNTDTSSSSSSDEGNESDTATLTLSRNSTPSCSDDGETNNDSLISKSFNSDDDDDDDGEQNIGISLSSCRSSMKDSHGSVPGQH
;
A
#
# COMPACT_ATOMS: atom_id res chain seq x y z
N MET A 1 -75.55 -17.65 104.79
CA MET A 1 -75.85 -16.58 103.80
C MET A 1 -74.91 -16.76 102.60
N THR A 2 -75.25 -16.53 101.32
CA THR A 2 -76.56 -16.45 100.63
C THR A 2 -76.33 -16.73 99.11
N ILE A 3 -77.37 -17.18 98.41
CA ILE A 3 -77.42 -17.64 97.01
C ILE A 3 -77.12 -16.54 95.96
N ARG A 4 -76.29 -16.81 94.92
CA ARG A 4 -76.68 -16.63 93.48
C ARG A 4 -75.74 -17.26 92.43
N ARG A 5 -76.28 -17.39 91.20
CA ARG A 5 -75.92 -18.32 90.10
C ARG A 5 -74.99 -17.72 89.03
N ARG A 6 -74.18 -18.59 88.37
CA ARG A 6 -73.65 -18.51 86.97
C ARG A 6 -72.68 -17.32 86.70
N PHE A 7 -71.74 -17.36 85.75
CA PHE A 7 -71.65 -18.08 84.47
C PHE A 7 -70.18 -18.24 83.98
N ARG A 8 -70.01 -18.85 82.79
CA ARG A 8 -68.92 -18.66 81.79
C ARG A 8 -67.68 -19.58 81.85
N ARG A 9 -67.68 -20.61 80.98
CA ARG A 9 -66.48 -21.27 80.42
C ARG A 9 -65.52 -20.23 79.81
N ARG A 10 -64.21 -20.36 80.05
CA ARG A 10 -63.11 -19.86 79.19
C ARG A 10 -61.79 -20.51 79.61
N ASN A 11 -61.23 -21.37 78.74
CA ASN A 11 -59.79 -21.68 78.65
C ASN A 11 -59.51 -22.47 77.35
N SER A 12 -60.37 -23.43 76.98
CA SER A 12 -60.25 -24.27 75.76
C SER A 12 -60.22 -23.53 74.40
N LEU A 13 -60.50 -22.22 74.34
CA LEU A 13 -60.55 -21.48 73.07
C LEU A 13 -59.23 -20.76 72.71
N LYS A 14 -58.38 -20.45 73.71
CA LYS A 14 -57.08 -19.81 73.43
C LYS A 14 -56.14 -20.80 72.76
N ASP A 15 -55.91 -21.94 73.40
CA ASP A 15 -55.01 -22.98 72.91
C ASP A 15 -55.40 -23.48 71.51
N PHE A 16 -56.70 -23.58 71.23
CA PHE A 16 -57.22 -23.93 69.90
C PHE A 16 -56.93 -22.84 68.86
N MET A 17 -57.08 -21.56 69.20
CA MET A 17 -56.69 -20.46 68.30
C MET A 17 -55.17 -20.35 68.12
N GLU A 18 -54.37 -20.59 69.17
CA GLU A 18 -52.90 -20.59 69.12
C GLU A 18 -52.40 -21.64 68.12
N VAL A 19 -52.95 -22.87 68.19
CA VAL A 19 -52.65 -23.98 67.27
C VAL A 19 -53.11 -23.69 65.85
N VAL A 20 -54.33 -23.15 65.66
CA VAL A 20 -54.83 -22.77 64.32
C VAL A 20 -53.99 -21.65 63.71
N TYR A 21 -53.60 -20.64 64.49
CA TYR A 21 -52.80 -19.49 64.03
C TYR A 21 -51.35 -19.89 63.70
N GLN A 22 -50.73 -20.78 64.48
CA GLN A 22 -49.46 -21.42 64.09
C GLN A 22 -49.63 -22.28 62.82
N GLY A 23 -50.76 -22.98 62.68
CA GLY A 23 -51.09 -23.80 61.50
C GLY A 23 -51.19 -22.98 60.21
N THR A 24 -51.96 -21.88 60.20
CA THR A 24 -52.08 -21.01 59.03
C THR A 24 -50.80 -20.23 58.75
N ARG A 25 -50.08 -19.73 59.78
CA ARG A 25 -48.79 -19.06 59.60
C ARG A 25 -47.72 -19.99 59.00
N ARG A 26 -47.70 -21.27 59.36
CA ARG A 26 -46.84 -22.30 58.74
C ARG A 26 -47.29 -22.72 57.34
N ARG A 27 -48.56 -22.50 56.96
CA ARG A 27 -49.06 -22.74 55.60
C ARG A 27 -48.68 -21.58 54.68
N PHE A 28 -49.09 -20.35 55.02
CA PHE A 28 -48.68 -19.13 54.30
C PHE A 28 -47.16 -18.97 54.14
N SER A 29 -46.37 -19.34 55.16
CA SER A 29 -44.89 -19.30 55.06
C SER A 29 -44.30 -20.36 54.11
N LYS A 30 -45.00 -21.49 53.87
CA LYS A 30 -44.64 -22.45 52.82
C LYS A 30 -45.09 -21.94 51.46
N ASP A 31 -46.32 -21.43 51.36
CA ASP A 31 -46.90 -20.97 50.09
C ASP A 31 -46.11 -19.77 49.53
N PHE A 32 -45.69 -18.84 50.40
CA PHE A 32 -44.77 -17.76 50.04
C PHE A 32 -43.41 -18.29 49.56
N LYS A 33 -42.80 -19.26 50.27
CA LYS A 33 -41.53 -19.90 49.83
C LYS A 33 -41.67 -20.73 48.56
N ILE A 34 -42.86 -21.21 48.23
CA ILE A 34 -43.15 -21.90 46.96
C ILE A 34 -43.20 -20.86 45.83
N LEU A 35 -43.88 -19.73 46.02
CA LEU A 35 -43.86 -18.60 45.08
C LEU A 35 -42.44 -18.03 44.89
N GLU A 36 -41.66 -17.92 45.97
CA GLU A 36 -40.25 -17.53 45.93
C GLU A 36 -39.41 -18.55 45.13
N GLN A 37 -39.60 -19.86 45.36
CA GLN A 37 -38.95 -20.91 44.56
C GLN A 37 -39.34 -20.86 43.08
N PHE A 38 -40.63 -20.68 42.75
CA PHE A 38 -41.09 -20.52 41.36
C PHE A 38 -40.48 -19.30 40.69
N LYS A 39 -40.41 -18.14 41.38
CA LYS A 39 -39.78 -16.94 40.83
C LYS A 39 -38.25 -17.08 40.68
N THR A 40 -37.61 -17.96 41.44
CA THR A 40 -36.21 -18.37 41.20
C THR A 40 -36.03 -19.52 40.20
N LEU A 41 -37.13 -20.10 39.70
CA LEU A 41 -37.14 -21.11 38.64
C LEU A 41 -37.20 -20.42 37.26
N ASP A 42 -38.17 -19.52 37.04
CA ASP A 42 -38.27 -18.71 35.80
C ASP A 42 -36.92 -18.07 35.43
N ASN A 43 -36.40 -17.21 36.32
CA ASN A 43 -35.12 -16.53 36.15
C ASN A 43 -33.92 -17.49 35.93
N ALA A 44 -34.02 -18.75 36.35
CA ALA A 44 -32.96 -19.74 36.20
C ALA A 44 -33.02 -20.49 34.86
N GLU A 45 -34.19 -20.62 34.25
CA GLU A 45 -34.41 -21.19 32.93
C GLU A 45 -34.14 -20.16 31.83
N GLU A 46 -34.66 -18.93 31.96
CA GLU A 46 -34.28 -17.79 31.11
C GLU A 46 -32.75 -17.64 31.01
N SER A 47 -32.08 -17.66 32.18
CA SER A 47 -30.62 -17.56 32.27
C SER A 47 -29.87 -18.77 31.67
N ALA A 48 -30.52 -19.91 31.42
CA ALA A 48 -29.93 -21.02 30.68
C ALA A 48 -30.13 -20.87 29.17
N PHE A 49 -31.32 -20.46 28.72
CA PHE A 49 -31.60 -20.16 27.31
C PHE A 49 -30.77 -18.99 26.79
N LEU A 50 -30.58 -17.93 27.59
CA LEU A 50 -29.71 -16.80 27.26
C LEU A 50 -28.24 -17.20 27.07
N MET A 51 -27.71 -18.11 27.90
CA MET A 51 -26.34 -18.60 27.73
C MET A 51 -26.20 -19.49 26.48
N LEU A 52 -27.24 -20.26 26.14
CA LEU A 52 -27.27 -21.07 24.93
C LEU A 52 -27.36 -20.20 23.66
N SER A 53 -28.20 -19.15 23.65
CA SER A 53 -28.30 -18.24 22.51
C SER A 53 -27.03 -17.40 22.34
N LEU A 54 -26.43 -16.90 23.42
CA LEU A 54 -25.11 -16.25 23.38
C LEU A 54 -24.01 -17.19 22.87
N GLY A 55 -24.01 -18.47 23.28
CA GLY A 55 -23.08 -19.48 22.80
C GLY A 55 -23.20 -19.74 21.29
N ILE A 56 -24.44 -19.83 20.78
CA ILE A 56 -24.70 -19.95 19.33
C ILE A 56 -24.27 -18.68 18.60
N LEU A 57 -24.62 -17.49 19.10
CA LEU A 57 -24.26 -16.21 18.48
C LEU A 57 -22.74 -16.01 18.41
N ALA A 58 -21.98 -16.45 19.42
CA ALA A 58 -20.51 -16.40 19.41
C ALA A 58 -19.91 -17.31 18.32
N ILE A 59 -20.44 -18.53 18.15
CA ILE A 59 -20.00 -19.45 17.09
C ILE A 59 -20.41 -18.92 15.70
N CYS A 60 -21.63 -18.42 15.54
CA CYS A 60 -22.07 -17.77 14.31
C CYS A 60 -21.19 -16.56 13.97
N GLY A 61 -20.84 -15.72 14.95
CA GLY A 61 -19.92 -14.59 14.79
C GLY A 61 -18.53 -15.04 14.32
N ALA A 62 -17.95 -16.05 14.94
CA ALA A 62 -16.67 -16.62 14.51
C ALA A 62 -16.73 -17.18 13.07
N VAL A 63 -17.80 -17.92 12.73
CA VAL A 63 -18.01 -18.44 11.37
C VAL A 63 -18.17 -17.30 10.36
N LEU A 64 -18.89 -16.21 10.70
CA LEU A 64 -19.00 -15.03 9.85
C LEU A 64 -17.65 -14.34 9.64
N ILE A 65 -16.85 -14.15 10.68
CA ILE A 65 -15.47 -13.63 10.58
C ILE A 65 -14.66 -14.48 9.58
N LYS A 66 -14.71 -15.81 9.71
CA LYS A 66 -13.94 -16.72 8.86
C LYS A 66 -14.49 -16.90 7.43
N ILE A 67 -15.72 -16.47 7.16
CA ILE A 67 -16.30 -16.43 5.80
C ILE A 67 -16.00 -15.11 5.11
N PHE A 68 -16.13 -13.98 5.82
CA PHE A 68 -16.06 -12.65 5.22
C PHE A 68 -14.66 -12.05 5.20
N HIS A 69 -13.72 -12.55 6.01
CA HIS A 69 -12.36 -12.00 6.09
C HIS A 69 -12.35 -10.47 6.27
N PRO A 70 -12.94 -9.96 7.39
CA PRO A 70 -13.15 -8.52 7.58
C PRO A 70 -11.87 -7.69 7.57
N TYR A 71 -10.71 -8.27 7.92
CA TYR A 71 -9.43 -7.58 7.76
C TYR A 71 -9.15 -7.30 6.27
N ASP A 72 -9.14 -8.33 5.43
CA ASP A 72 -8.91 -8.23 3.98
C ASP A 72 -9.83 -7.22 3.31
N LEU A 73 -11.12 -7.23 3.65
CA LEU A 73 -12.10 -6.31 3.08
C LEU A 73 -11.79 -4.85 3.42
N ILE A 74 -11.47 -4.56 4.69
CA ILE A 74 -11.14 -3.21 5.16
C ILE A 74 -9.79 -2.76 4.59
N PHE A 75 -8.81 -3.67 4.49
CA PHE A 75 -7.48 -3.38 3.95
C PHE A 75 -7.54 -3.08 2.43
N LYS A 76 -8.22 -3.93 1.65
CA LYS A 76 -8.44 -3.72 0.20
C LYS A 76 -9.21 -2.43 -0.07
N TRP A 77 -10.22 -2.11 0.74
CA TRP A 77 -10.94 -0.83 0.66
C TRP A 77 -10.06 0.38 1.03
N LYS A 78 -9.19 0.27 2.05
CA LYS A 78 -8.23 1.33 2.41
C LYS A 78 -7.21 1.61 1.31
N LEU A 79 -6.78 0.60 0.56
CA LEU A 79 -5.85 0.73 -0.56
C LEU A 79 -6.47 1.41 -1.79
N THR A 80 -7.80 1.38 -1.94
CA THR A 80 -8.48 2.07 -3.04
C THR A 80 -8.43 3.59 -2.88
N MET A 81 -7.93 4.29 -3.89
CA MET A 81 -7.93 5.74 -3.95
C MET A 81 -9.37 6.26 -4.08
N SER A 82 -9.81 7.03 -3.09
CA SER A 82 -11.13 7.64 -3.01
C SER A 82 -11.02 8.99 -2.33
N ASP A 83 -11.94 9.92 -2.63
CA ASP A 83 -11.97 11.24 -1.98
C ASP A 83 -12.10 11.10 -0.46
N GLY A 84 -11.34 11.91 0.28
CA GLY A 84 -11.15 11.77 1.73
C GLY A 84 -10.40 10.52 2.20
N GLY A 85 -10.00 9.60 1.30
CA GLY A 85 -9.34 8.33 1.64
C GLY A 85 -7.94 8.52 2.25
N GLU A 86 -7.55 7.66 3.18
CA GLU A 86 -6.28 7.79 3.90
C GLU A 86 -5.06 7.59 2.99
N ILE A 87 -5.04 6.50 2.20
CA ILE A 87 -3.95 6.23 1.24
C ILE A 87 -3.96 7.26 0.12
N PHE A 88 -5.14 7.74 -0.30
CA PHE A 88 -5.27 8.84 -1.26
C PHE A 88 -4.61 10.13 -0.77
N ASN A 89 -4.90 10.57 0.47
CA ASN A 89 -4.29 11.76 1.04
C ASN A 89 -2.76 11.62 1.21
N LEU A 90 -2.27 10.43 1.57
CA LEU A 90 -0.83 10.16 1.68
C LEU A 90 -0.12 10.09 0.33
N TRP A 91 -0.80 9.61 -0.72
CA TRP A 91 -0.28 9.65 -2.09
C TRP A 91 -0.33 11.08 -2.68
N ALA A 92 -1.38 11.85 -2.38
CA ALA A 92 -1.54 13.22 -2.86
C ALA A 92 -0.48 14.17 -2.29
N LYS A 93 -0.16 14.02 -1.00
CA LYS A 93 0.90 14.78 -0.32
C LYS A 93 1.65 13.89 0.69
N PRO A 94 2.68 13.16 0.23
CA PRO A 94 3.49 12.30 1.09
C PRO A 94 4.14 13.10 2.24
N PRO A 95 3.86 12.79 3.52
CA PRO A 95 4.48 13.44 4.66
C PRO A 95 5.82 12.77 4.99
N VAL A 96 6.72 12.76 4.01
CA VAL A 96 8.04 12.11 4.09
C VAL A 96 9.14 13.04 3.60
N ASP A 97 10.37 12.75 4.01
CA ASP A 97 11.55 13.55 3.70
C ASP A 97 12.32 12.91 2.54
N LEU A 98 11.95 13.29 1.31
CA LEU A 98 12.69 12.97 0.09
C LEU A 98 13.87 13.94 -0.08
N TYR A 99 15.04 13.41 -0.42
CA TYR A 99 16.24 14.20 -0.67
C TYR A 99 16.82 13.94 -2.06
N LEU A 100 17.06 15.01 -2.80
CA LEU A 100 17.91 15.03 -3.99
C LEU A 100 19.33 15.44 -3.57
N LYS A 101 20.30 14.53 -3.67
CA LYS A 101 21.72 14.82 -3.52
C LYS A 101 22.36 14.89 -4.90
N VAL A 102 23.09 15.95 -5.21
CA VAL A 102 23.77 16.14 -6.51
C VAL A 102 25.29 16.16 -6.31
N TYR A 103 26.01 15.54 -7.23
CA TYR A 103 27.46 15.49 -7.28
C TYR A 103 27.93 15.92 -8.68
N LEU A 104 28.74 16.98 -8.75
CA LEU A 104 29.24 17.56 -10.00
C LEU A 104 30.62 17.00 -10.37
N PHE A 105 30.91 16.87 -11.66
CA PHE A 105 32.22 16.47 -12.18
C PHE A 105 33.05 17.69 -12.59
N ASN A 106 33.83 18.22 -11.64
CA ASN A 106 34.65 19.43 -11.78
C ASN A 106 35.91 19.16 -12.62
N ILE A 107 36.12 19.90 -13.71
CA ILE A 107 37.20 19.64 -14.69
C ILE A 107 38.49 20.36 -14.28
N THR A 108 39.42 19.67 -13.62
CA THR A 108 40.60 20.32 -13.02
C THR A 108 41.71 20.65 -14.03
N ASN A 109 41.91 19.84 -15.09
CA ASN A 109 42.98 20.03 -16.07
C ASN A 109 42.52 20.70 -17.40
N ALA A 110 41.43 21.47 -17.38
CA ALA A 110 40.75 22.02 -18.56
C ALA A 110 41.68 22.62 -19.64
N ALA A 111 42.70 23.41 -19.26
CA ALA A 111 43.65 24.00 -20.21
C ALA A 111 44.51 22.94 -20.93
N ALA A 112 45.00 21.94 -20.20
CA ALA A 112 45.82 20.86 -20.75
C ALA A 112 45.02 19.94 -21.69
N PHE A 113 43.74 19.69 -21.39
CA PHE A 113 42.82 19.00 -22.28
C PHE A 113 42.54 19.78 -23.57
N MET A 114 42.27 21.10 -23.48
CA MET A 114 41.99 21.94 -24.64
C MET A 114 43.20 22.05 -25.59
N GLU A 115 44.39 22.26 -25.03
CA GLU A 115 45.66 22.17 -25.77
C GLU A 115 45.88 20.76 -26.33
N GLY A 116 45.42 19.73 -25.60
CA GLY A 116 45.54 18.30 -25.92
C GLY A 116 46.89 17.71 -25.54
N ARG A 117 47.45 18.16 -24.41
CA ARG A 117 48.59 17.51 -23.74
C ARG A 117 48.15 16.28 -22.95
N GLU A 118 46.92 16.29 -22.45
CA GLU A 118 46.37 15.30 -21.51
C GLU A 118 44.94 14.90 -21.92
N LYS A 119 44.45 13.74 -21.41
CA LYS A 119 43.01 13.43 -21.37
C LYS A 119 42.32 14.36 -20.36
N MET A 120 40.99 14.45 -20.43
CA MET A 120 40.23 15.19 -19.42
C MET A 120 40.36 14.50 -18.05
N HIS A 121 40.58 15.29 -17.00
CA HIS A 121 40.48 14.87 -15.61
C HIS A 121 39.28 15.54 -14.96
N VAL A 122 38.49 14.77 -14.21
CA VAL A 122 37.35 15.26 -13.43
C VAL A 122 37.48 14.82 -11.98
N GLU A 123 37.12 15.69 -11.06
CA GLU A 123 37.02 15.39 -9.63
C GLU A 123 35.56 15.53 -9.20
N GLN A 124 35.07 14.61 -8.37
CA GLN A 124 33.70 14.65 -7.84
C GLN A 124 33.57 15.72 -6.75
N VAL A 125 32.62 16.64 -6.89
CA VAL A 125 32.33 17.69 -5.91
C VAL A 125 30.86 17.61 -5.50
N GLY A 126 30.61 17.47 -4.20
CA GLY A 126 29.28 17.33 -3.58
C GLY A 126 29.42 16.74 -2.17
N PRO A 127 28.32 16.28 -1.56
CA PRO A 127 26.94 16.39 -2.04
C PRO A 127 26.39 17.82 -1.93
N TYR A 128 25.62 18.25 -2.93
CA TYR A 128 24.71 19.40 -2.84
C TYR A 128 23.31 18.85 -2.58
N VAL A 129 22.73 19.10 -1.39
CA VAL A 129 21.50 18.43 -0.95
C VAL A 129 20.30 19.36 -0.94
N TYR A 130 19.21 18.89 -1.53
CA TYR A 130 17.91 19.56 -1.58
C TYR A 130 16.83 18.61 -1.08
N LYS A 131 15.86 19.12 -0.33
CA LYS A 131 14.65 18.40 0.04
C LYS A 131 13.62 18.55 -1.10
N GLU A 132 13.12 17.43 -1.61
CA GLU A 132 12.09 17.38 -2.66
C GLU A 132 10.71 17.33 -2.01
N ILE A 133 9.89 18.37 -2.23
CA ILE A 133 8.50 18.38 -1.73
C ILE A 133 7.59 17.84 -2.83
N MET A 134 7.55 16.52 -2.99
CA MET A 134 6.68 15.87 -3.97
C MET A 134 5.19 16.04 -3.60
N THR A 135 4.39 16.48 -4.57
CA THR A 135 2.93 16.67 -4.43
C THR A 135 2.19 16.45 -5.73
N HIS A 136 0.97 15.95 -5.61
CA HIS A 136 0.00 15.80 -6.69
C HIS A 136 -1.09 16.87 -6.52
N GLU A 137 -1.08 17.89 -7.38
CA GLU A 137 -1.97 19.05 -7.32
C GLU A 137 -3.19 18.88 -8.26
N ASN A 138 -4.24 19.70 -8.03
CA ASN A 138 -5.45 19.78 -8.87
C ASN A 138 -6.12 18.42 -9.18
N ILE A 139 -6.12 17.49 -8.21
CA ILE A 139 -6.56 16.12 -8.43
C ILE A 139 -8.06 16.07 -8.77
N THR A 140 -8.39 15.35 -9.82
CA THR A 140 -9.77 15.13 -10.31
C THR A 140 -10.02 13.63 -10.53
N PHE A 141 -11.13 13.11 -10.01
CA PHE A 141 -11.53 11.71 -10.21
C PHE A 141 -12.36 11.57 -11.49
N ASN A 142 -12.03 10.57 -12.30
CA ASN A 142 -12.63 10.32 -13.61
C ASN A 142 -13.60 9.12 -13.58
N GLU A 143 -14.64 9.16 -14.43
CA GLU A 143 -15.65 8.09 -14.53
C GLU A 143 -15.09 6.70 -14.90
N ASN A 144 -13.88 6.64 -15.44
CA ASN A 144 -13.20 5.40 -15.89
C ASN A 144 -12.32 4.75 -14.81
N ASN A 145 -12.55 5.02 -13.52
CA ASN A 145 -11.74 4.53 -12.39
C ASN A 145 -10.26 4.99 -12.44
N THR A 146 -10.01 6.21 -12.90
CA THR A 146 -8.71 6.88 -12.82
C THR A 146 -8.83 8.22 -12.09
N MET A 147 -7.70 8.81 -11.73
CA MET A 147 -7.60 10.16 -11.19
C MET A 147 -6.50 10.93 -11.92
N SER A 148 -6.78 12.17 -12.34
CA SER A 148 -5.86 13.03 -13.08
C SER A 148 -5.33 14.18 -12.22
N THR A 149 -4.06 14.55 -12.35
CA THR A 149 -3.35 15.49 -11.47
C THR A 149 -2.25 16.27 -12.22
N ASN A 150 -1.79 17.39 -11.64
CA ASN A 150 -0.54 18.05 -12.01
C ASN A 150 0.57 17.70 -10.99
N PRO A 151 1.72 17.14 -11.40
CA PRO A 151 2.84 16.90 -10.51
C PRO A 151 3.57 18.21 -10.15
N SER A 152 4.01 18.31 -8.89
CA SER A 152 4.66 19.50 -8.33
C SER A 152 5.75 19.05 -7.34
N HIS A 153 7.01 19.42 -7.62
CA HIS A 153 8.19 18.94 -6.89
C HIS A 153 9.22 20.06 -6.60
N PRO A 154 8.87 21.15 -5.90
CA PRO A 154 9.84 22.18 -5.55
C PRO A 154 10.97 21.64 -4.66
N LEU A 155 12.18 22.14 -4.90
CA LEU A 155 13.41 21.78 -4.19
C LEU A 155 13.78 22.86 -3.16
N VAL A 156 14.15 22.43 -1.94
CA VAL A 156 14.56 23.33 -0.84
C VAL A 156 15.95 22.97 -0.34
N TRP A 157 16.91 23.89 -0.46
CA TRP A 157 18.32 23.70 -0.06
C TRP A 157 18.50 23.21 1.38
N GLN A 158 19.41 22.24 1.60
CA GLN A 158 19.72 21.63 2.90
C GLN A 158 21.22 21.75 3.20
N GLU A 159 21.64 22.95 3.62
CA GLU A 159 23.03 23.27 4.00
C GLU A 159 23.63 22.22 4.97
N HIS A 160 22.89 21.86 6.01
CA HIS A 160 23.33 20.93 7.06
C HIS A 160 23.53 19.47 6.59
N LEU A 161 23.03 19.10 5.41
CA LEU A 161 23.24 17.79 4.78
C LEU A 161 24.26 17.85 3.64
N SER A 162 24.72 19.04 3.26
CA SER A 162 25.60 19.27 2.10
C SER A 162 27.08 19.27 2.48
N GLU A 163 27.45 18.66 3.60
CA GLU A 163 28.84 18.45 4.06
C GLU A 163 29.74 19.71 4.07
N GLY A 164 29.14 20.90 4.25
CA GLY A 164 29.84 22.19 4.26
C GLY A 164 30.02 22.83 2.87
N ARG A 165 29.39 22.30 1.82
CA ARG A 165 29.26 22.93 0.49
C ARG A 165 28.29 24.11 0.52
N SER A 166 28.55 25.14 -0.27
CA SER A 166 27.57 26.17 -0.63
C SER A 166 27.05 25.93 -2.04
N GLU A 167 25.84 26.40 -2.36
CA GLU A 167 25.39 26.49 -3.76
C GLU A 167 26.32 27.40 -4.59
N ASP A 168 27.02 28.33 -3.93
CA ASP A 168 27.96 29.27 -4.53
C ASP A 168 29.40 28.70 -4.73
N ASP A 169 29.63 27.41 -4.44
CA ASP A 169 30.93 26.73 -4.69
C ASP A 169 31.34 26.90 -6.17
N GLU A 170 32.53 27.48 -6.43
CA GLU A 170 33.04 27.63 -7.80
C GLU A 170 33.50 26.29 -8.39
N VAL A 171 32.90 25.92 -9.53
CA VAL A 171 33.22 24.71 -10.30
C VAL A 171 33.59 25.04 -11.75
N VAL A 172 34.46 24.22 -12.34
CA VAL A 172 34.91 24.33 -13.73
C VAL A 172 34.16 23.30 -14.57
N MET A 173 33.12 23.74 -15.27
CA MET A 173 32.11 22.89 -15.91
C MET A 173 32.01 23.13 -17.43
N LEU A 174 31.26 22.26 -18.10
CA LEU A 174 30.96 22.40 -19.53
C LEU A 174 30.05 23.59 -19.82
N ASN A 175 30.34 24.31 -20.91
CA ASN A 175 29.40 25.24 -21.50
C ASN A 175 28.39 24.47 -22.36
N ILE A 176 27.34 23.94 -21.70
CA ILE A 176 26.31 23.07 -22.27
C ILE A 176 25.72 23.68 -23.55
N ALA A 177 25.32 24.96 -23.52
CA ALA A 177 24.72 25.64 -24.67
C ALA A 177 25.66 25.70 -25.88
N MET A 178 26.92 26.10 -25.69
CA MET A 178 27.91 26.18 -26.78
C MET A 178 28.20 24.80 -27.40
N LEU A 179 28.36 23.78 -26.56
CA LEU A 179 28.66 22.42 -26.99
C LEU A 179 27.46 21.75 -27.68
N ALA A 180 26.25 21.93 -27.15
CA ALA A 180 25.02 21.41 -27.75
C ALA A 180 24.73 22.07 -29.11
N ILE A 181 24.83 23.39 -29.22
CA ILE A 181 24.66 24.11 -30.50
C ILE A 181 25.72 23.67 -31.51
N SER A 182 26.98 23.47 -31.08
CA SER A 182 28.05 22.96 -31.96
C SER A 182 27.76 21.54 -32.46
N HIS A 183 27.26 20.65 -31.60
CA HIS A 183 26.85 19.29 -31.98
C HIS A 183 25.70 19.32 -33.00
N LEU A 184 24.60 19.99 -32.68
CA LEU A 184 23.36 20.00 -33.47
C LEU A 184 23.52 20.69 -34.84
N THR A 185 24.61 21.43 -35.03
CA THR A 185 24.92 22.15 -36.27
C THR A 185 26.17 21.66 -37.00
N ALA A 186 26.85 20.62 -36.52
CA ALA A 186 28.07 20.09 -37.13
C ALA A 186 27.85 19.58 -38.57
N ASP A 187 26.66 19.05 -38.87
CA ASP A 187 26.22 18.56 -40.18
C ASP A 187 25.66 19.66 -41.12
N LYS A 188 25.44 20.88 -40.61
CA LYS A 188 24.73 21.94 -41.35
C LYS A 188 25.62 22.65 -42.39
N PRO A 189 25.04 23.36 -43.38
CA PRO A 189 25.79 24.04 -44.43
C PRO A 189 26.89 24.98 -43.90
N PHE A 190 27.98 25.10 -44.66
CA PHE A 190 29.18 25.84 -44.27
C PHE A 190 28.89 27.25 -43.74
N PHE A 191 27.98 28.00 -44.37
CA PHE A 191 27.63 29.36 -43.94
C PHE A 191 27.04 29.46 -42.52
N ILE A 192 26.22 28.48 -42.11
CA ILE A 192 25.67 28.42 -40.74
C ILE A 192 26.81 28.16 -39.74
N ARG A 193 27.67 27.19 -40.04
CA ARG A 193 28.84 26.85 -39.20
C ARG A 193 29.85 28.00 -39.13
N MET A 194 29.99 28.77 -40.20
CA MET A 194 30.83 29.98 -40.25
C MET A 194 30.24 31.12 -39.40
N ALA A 195 28.93 31.36 -39.48
CA ALA A 195 28.25 32.36 -38.65
C ALA A 195 28.37 32.04 -37.15
N LEU A 196 28.13 30.78 -36.76
CA LEU A 196 28.26 30.32 -35.37
C LEU A 196 29.71 30.37 -34.88
N ASN A 197 30.70 29.94 -35.68
CA ASN A 197 32.12 30.14 -35.35
C ASN A 197 32.46 31.63 -35.17
N SER A 198 31.93 32.53 -36.00
CA SER A 198 32.17 33.97 -35.91
C SER A 198 31.58 34.56 -34.61
N LEU A 199 30.39 34.13 -34.20
CA LEU A 199 29.81 34.51 -32.91
C LEU A 199 30.66 34.01 -31.73
N PHE A 200 31.09 32.74 -31.76
CA PHE A 200 31.97 32.19 -30.72
C PHE A 200 33.34 32.90 -30.67
N MET A 201 33.76 33.59 -31.75
CA MET A 201 34.91 34.50 -31.73
C MET A 201 34.57 35.82 -31.04
N SER A 202 33.46 36.48 -31.42
CA SER A 202 33.12 37.83 -30.94
C SER A 202 32.63 37.87 -29.49
N GLN A 203 32.12 36.75 -28.97
CA GLN A 203 31.66 36.57 -27.59
C GLN A 203 32.71 35.91 -26.67
N ASP A 204 33.93 35.66 -27.16
CA ASP A 204 34.98 34.85 -26.50
C ASP A 204 34.46 33.55 -25.83
N SER A 205 33.52 32.88 -26.51
CA SER A 205 32.82 31.73 -25.95
C SER A 205 33.77 30.54 -25.81
N LYS A 206 33.90 30.05 -24.57
CA LYS A 206 34.74 28.91 -24.21
C LYS A 206 33.87 27.67 -23.94
N PRO A 207 34.31 26.46 -24.34
CA PRO A 207 33.55 25.22 -24.13
C PRO A 207 33.63 24.69 -22.69
N ILE A 208 34.62 25.15 -21.92
CA ILE A 208 34.75 24.92 -20.48
C ILE A 208 34.78 26.30 -19.82
N VAL A 209 34.02 26.47 -18.75
CA VAL A 209 33.80 27.76 -18.06
C VAL A 209 33.78 27.55 -16.55
N ARG A 210 34.11 28.61 -15.81
CA ARG A 210 33.95 28.67 -14.34
C ARG A 210 32.59 29.27 -14.04
N MET A 211 31.83 28.65 -13.14
CA MET A 211 30.54 29.14 -12.63
C MET A 211 30.29 28.55 -11.23
N THR A 212 29.27 29.02 -10.53
CA THR A 212 28.81 28.39 -9.28
C THR A 212 28.11 27.06 -9.54
N ALA A 213 28.06 26.19 -8.53
CA ALA A 213 27.27 24.96 -8.57
C ALA A 213 25.78 25.27 -8.85
N LYS A 214 25.24 26.35 -8.27
CA LYS A 214 23.88 26.84 -8.46
C LYS A 214 23.56 27.18 -9.92
N GLU A 215 24.42 27.95 -10.57
CA GLU A 215 24.31 28.33 -11.98
C GLU A 215 24.25 27.10 -12.90
N PHE A 216 25.10 26.10 -12.65
CA PHE A 216 25.13 24.87 -13.44
C PHE A 216 23.87 24.01 -13.26
N MET A 217 23.36 23.91 -12.04
CA MET A 217 22.19 23.09 -11.71
C MET A 217 20.86 23.76 -12.10
N PHE A 218 20.65 25.01 -11.68
CA PHE A 218 19.34 25.69 -11.74
C PHE A 218 19.20 26.72 -12.88
N GLY A 219 20.31 27.01 -13.55
CA GLY A 219 20.34 27.69 -14.83
C GLY A 219 21.17 28.96 -14.83
N TYR A 220 22.07 29.03 -15.81
CA TYR A 220 22.83 30.23 -16.14
C TYR A 220 22.28 30.87 -17.42
N ALA A 221 22.30 32.21 -17.47
CA ALA A 221 21.97 32.96 -18.68
C ALA A 221 23.15 32.93 -19.66
N THR A 222 22.88 32.94 -20.96
CA THR A 222 23.94 32.99 -21.99
C THR A 222 23.57 33.95 -23.11
N THR A 223 24.57 34.54 -23.78
CA THR A 223 24.35 35.25 -25.05
C THR A 223 24.04 34.31 -26.23
N LEU A 224 23.88 33.00 -25.97
CA LEU A 224 23.51 31.97 -26.94
C LEU A 224 22.03 31.55 -26.84
N THR A 225 21.34 31.77 -25.71
CA THR A 225 19.92 31.37 -25.57
C THR A 225 18.99 32.23 -26.43
N SER A 226 19.23 33.54 -26.52
CA SER A 226 18.58 34.42 -27.52
C SER A 226 18.88 34.01 -28.98
N LEU A 227 20.01 33.34 -29.21
CA LEU A 227 20.45 32.92 -30.52
C LEU A 227 19.75 31.64 -31.01
N GLY A 228 19.32 30.77 -30.08
CA GLY A 228 18.53 29.57 -30.38
C GLY A 228 17.25 29.92 -31.15
N ASN A 229 16.49 30.91 -30.66
CA ASN A 229 15.31 31.44 -31.34
C ASN A 229 15.61 32.06 -32.72
N THR A 230 16.85 32.52 -32.96
CA THR A 230 17.24 33.20 -34.21
C THR A 230 17.63 32.21 -35.32
N PHE A 231 18.36 31.13 -35.01
CA PHE A 231 18.84 30.16 -36.00
C PHE A 231 18.10 28.82 -36.00
N LEU A 232 17.37 28.50 -34.93
CA LEU A 232 16.53 27.30 -34.78
C LEU A 232 15.12 27.70 -34.27
N PRO A 233 14.40 28.58 -34.99
CA PRO A 233 13.12 29.13 -34.55
C PRO A 233 12.10 28.02 -34.27
N GLY A 234 11.42 28.13 -33.12
CA GLY A 234 10.41 27.17 -32.67
C GLY A 234 10.94 25.90 -31.99
N TRP A 235 12.27 25.71 -31.89
CA TRP A 235 12.86 24.51 -31.27
C TRP A 235 13.33 24.74 -29.82
N ILE A 236 13.86 25.92 -29.49
CA ILE A 236 14.56 26.17 -28.20
C ILE A 236 14.11 27.50 -27.57
N TYR A 237 13.01 27.45 -26.81
CA TYR A 237 12.49 28.57 -25.99
C TYR A 237 12.92 28.44 -24.52
N PHE A 238 14.18 28.76 -24.21
CA PHE A 238 14.67 28.76 -22.83
C PHE A 238 15.66 29.90 -22.63
N ASP A 239 15.40 30.81 -21.69
CA ASP A 239 16.29 31.95 -21.42
C ASP A 239 17.55 31.55 -20.64
N LYS A 240 17.43 30.48 -19.84
CA LYS A 240 18.47 29.86 -19.01
C LYS A 240 18.66 28.38 -19.35
N VAL A 241 19.85 27.83 -19.05
CA VAL A 241 20.16 26.39 -19.23
C VAL A 241 20.61 25.79 -17.91
N GLY A 242 19.79 24.93 -17.31
CA GLY A 242 20.09 24.23 -16.04
C GLY A 242 19.59 22.79 -16.08
N LEU A 243 20.44 21.84 -15.67
CA LEU A 243 20.13 20.41 -15.79
C LEU A 243 19.08 19.95 -14.75
N VAL A 244 19.21 20.41 -13.51
CA VAL A 244 18.28 20.12 -12.41
C VAL A 244 16.98 20.89 -12.62
N ASP A 245 17.07 22.15 -13.06
CA ASP A 245 15.92 22.95 -13.47
C ASP A 245 15.05 22.23 -14.51
N ARG A 246 15.64 21.74 -15.60
CA ARG A 246 14.91 20.99 -16.62
C ARG A 246 14.38 19.63 -16.15
N MET A 247 15.04 19.03 -15.17
CA MET A 247 14.59 17.78 -14.56
C MET A 247 13.31 17.97 -13.74
N MET A 248 13.15 19.13 -13.08
CA MET A 248 12.03 19.46 -12.19
C MET A 248 10.98 20.41 -12.81
N ASP A 249 11.18 20.85 -14.05
CA ASP A 249 10.26 21.69 -14.82
C ASP A 249 9.00 20.92 -15.26
N PHE A 250 7.95 20.87 -14.44
CA PHE A 250 6.68 20.19 -14.75
C PHE A 250 5.65 21.05 -15.53
N ASN A 251 6.07 22.15 -16.15
CA ASN A 251 5.14 23.06 -16.84
C ASN A 251 4.40 22.38 -18.01
N ASN A 252 3.06 22.47 -17.99
CA ASN A 252 2.15 21.84 -18.93
C ASN A 252 2.18 20.29 -18.93
N ASP A 253 2.68 19.67 -17.87
CA ASP A 253 2.49 18.24 -17.61
C ASP A 253 1.20 17.98 -16.82
N PHE A 254 0.62 16.82 -17.08
CA PHE A 254 -0.48 16.26 -16.31
C PHE A 254 -0.38 14.73 -16.39
N GLU A 255 -0.79 14.09 -15.31
CA GLU A 255 -0.61 12.67 -15.09
C GLU A 255 -1.95 12.05 -14.73
N THR A 256 -2.11 10.75 -14.95
CA THR A 256 -3.36 10.05 -14.64
C THR A 256 -3.04 8.67 -14.13
N PHE A 257 -3.59 8.35 -12.95
CA PHE A 257 -3.29 7.16 -12.17
C PHE A 257 -4.55 6.31 -11.97
N HIS A 258 -4.41 4.99 -11.84
CA HIS A 258 -5.52 4.10 -11.53
C HIS A 258 -5.96 4.26 -10.07
N THR A 259 -7.27 4.27 -9.81
CA THR A 259 -7.79 4.36 -8.43
C THR A 259 -7.63 3.06 -7.63
N GLY A 260 -7.36 1.93 -8.29
CA GLY A 260 -7.44 0.61 -7.67
C GLY A 260 -8.86 0.04 -7.63
N VAL A 261 -9.77 0.53 -8.50
CA VAL A 261 -11.04 -0.12 -8.82
C VAL A 261 -10.93 -0.70 -10.24
N PRO A 262 -11.24 -2.00 -10.48
CA PRO A 262 -11.75 -2.99 -9.51
C PRO A 262 -10.67 -3.71 -8.69
N ASP A 263 -9.38 -3.54 -8.99
CA ASP A 263 -8.28 -4.26 -8.33
C ASP A 263 -7.31 -3.29 -7.60
N PRO A 264 -7.27 -3.31 -6.25
CA PRO A 264 -6.37 -2.46 -5.45
C PRO A 264 -4.88 -2.74 -5.63
N ARG A 265 -4.49 -3.78 -6.38
CA ARG A 265 -3.09 -3.95 -6.82
C ARG A 265 -2.57 -2.74 -7.60
N PHE A 266 -3.42 -2.12 -8.42
CA PHE A 266 -3.03 -1.02 -9.31
C PHE A 266 -3.28 0.38 -8.73
N SER A 267 -3.72 0.48 -7.47
CA SER A 267 -3.95 1.77 -6.79
C SER A 267 -2.70 2.66 -6.86
N GLY A 268 -2.83 3.88 -7.39
CA GLY A 268 -1.73 4.85 -7.46
C GLY A 268 -0.67 4.56 -8.53
N LEU A 269 -0.90 3.65 -9.47
CA LEU A 269 0.00 3.39 -10.60
C LEU A 269 -0.43 4.18 -11.85
N TYR A 270 0.54 4.55 -12.69
CA TYR A 270 0.30 5.31 -13.93
C TYR A 270 -0.65 4.58 -14.89
N ALA A 271 -1.71 5.27 -15.30
CA ALA A 271 -2.53 4.93 -16.46
C ALA A 271 -2.06 5.70 -17.71
N THR A 272 -1.82 7.02 -17.59
CA THR A 272 -1.25 7.84 -18.68
C THR A 272 -0.40 8.99 -18.17
N TYR A 273 0.53 9.45 -19.01
CA TYR A 273 1.30 10.69 -18.86
C TYR A 273 1.00 11.58 -20.07
N ARG A 274 0.55 12.82 -19.82
CA ARG A 274 0.13 13.79 -20.85
C ARG A 274 -0.87 13.21 -21.87
N GLY A 275 -1.80 12.39 -21.37
CA GLY A 275 -2.90 11.78 -22.12
C GLY A 275 -2.52 10.55 -22.95
N SER A 276 -1.34 9.94 -22.75
CA SER A 276 -0.91 8.71 -23.43
C SER A 276 -0.33 7.69 -22.45
N PRO A 277 -0.62 6.38 -22.57
CA PRO A 277 0.10 5.33 -21.84
C PRO A 277 1.53 5.12 -22.39
N ASN A 278 1.81 5.64 -23.58
CA ASN A 278 3.09 5.51 -24.28
C ASN A 278 3.77 6.88 -24.41
N LEU A 279 5.04 6.98 -23.98
CA LEU A 279 5.87 8.16 -24.13
C LEU A 279 6.13 8.49 -25.61
N ARG A 280 6.08 9.79 -25.96
CA ARG A 280 6.21 10.27 -27.35
C ARG A 280 7.66 10.28 -27.87
N GLN A 281 8.62 10.04 -26.98
CA GLN A 281 10.07 10.05 -27.25
C GLN A 281 10.60 8.72 -27.79
N TRP A 282 9.83 7.63 -27.67
CA TRP A 282 10.29 6.27 -27.97
C TRP A 282 9.31 5.54 -28.89
N ASP A 283 9.86 4.79 -29.85
CA ASP A 283 9.07 3.94 -30.74
C ASP A 283 8.78 2.58 -30.10
N GLY A 284 7.57 2.05 -30.30
CA GLY A 284 7.18 0.72 -29.85
C GLY A 284 6.86 0.60 -28.36
N GLU A 285 6.05 -0.41 -28.02
CA GLU A 285 5.46 -0.58 -26.68
C GLU A 285 6.52 -0.82 -25.59
N HIS A 286 7.53 -1.66 -25.86
CA HIS A 286 8.63 -1.98 -24.93
C HIS A 286 9.36 -0.74 -24.40
N CYS A 287 9.70 0.22 -25.26
CA CYS A 287 10.44 1.41 -24.85
C CYS A 287 9.55 2.56 -24.35
N SER A 288 8.26 2.59 -24.74
CA SER A 288 7.38 3.74 -24.49
C SER A 288 6.34 3.53 -23.39
N ASN A 289 5.90 2.30 -23.11
CA ASN A 289 4.71 2.05 -22.28
C ASN A 289 4.98 2.17 -20.77
N ILE A 290 4.47 3.25 -20.17
CA ILE A 290 4.52 3.53 -18.73
C ILE A 290 3.31 2.97 -17.96
N GLU A 291 2.37 2.31 -18.64
CA GLU A 291 1.16 1.78 -18.00
C GLU A 291 1.51 0.79 -16.89
N ASN A 292 0.87 0.97 -15.73
CA ASN A 292 1.14 0.29 -14.45
C ASN A 292 2.54 0.54 -13.86
N ALA A 293 3.22 1.63 -14.21
CA ALA A 293 4.42 2.10 -13.51
C ALA A 293 4.11 2.80 -12.18
N SER A 294 5.07 2.75 -11.26
CA SER A 294 5.10 3.57 -10.05
C SER A 294 5.82 4.90 -10.28
N ASP A 295 5.34 5.94 -9.61
CA ASP A 295 5.94 7.27 -9.42
C ASP A 295 7.04 7.31 -8.33
N GLY A 296 7.15 6.25 -7.53
CA GLY A 296 7.99 6.15 -6.33
C GLY A 296 7.26 6.46 -5.02
N VAL A 297 6.01 6.89 -5.05
CA VAL A 297 5.15 7.08 -3.86
C VAL A 297 4.36 5.82 -3.57
N LYS A 298 3.84 5.16 -4.61
CA LYS A 298 3.03 3.94 -4.48
C LYS A 298 3.48 2.89 -5.48
N PHE A 299 3.81 1.70 -4.99
CA PHE A 299 4.15 0.53 -5.80
C PHE A 299 2.95 -0.45 -5.85
N PRO A 300 2.96 -1.49 -6.72
CA PRO A 300 1.85 -2.44 -6.81
C PRO A 300 1.57 -3.10 -5.46
N SER A 301 0.29 -3.24 -5.09
CA SER A 301 -0.13 -3.97 -3.88
C SER A 301 -0.11 -5.49 -4.12
N PHE A 302 -0.01 -6.29 -3.05
CA PHE A 302 -0.01 -7.76 -3.12
C PHE A 302 1.09 -8.34 -4.03
N ILE A 303 2.35 -7.95 -3.79
CA ILE A 303 3.54 -8.33 -4.56
C ILE A 303 3.84 -9.83 -4.38
N LYS A 304 3.95 -10.55 -5.49
CA LYS A 304 4.28 -11.98 -5.53
C LYS A 304 5.78 -12.19 -5.76
N PRO A 305 6.36 -13.34 -5.36
CA PRO A 305 7.81 -13.58 -5.45
C PRO A 305 8.47 -13.35 -6.81
N ASN A 306 7.73 -13.56 -7.91
CA ASN A 306 8.23 -13.44 -9.28
C ASN A 306 7.71 -12.19 -10.01
N ASP A 307 7.08 -11.24 -9.30
CA ASP A 307 6.56 -10.01 -9.90
C ASP A 307 7.71 -9.05 -10.24
N THR A 308 7.80 -8.64 -11.51
CA THR A 308 8.54 -7.44 -11.90
C THR A 308 7.69 -6.20 -11.70
N ILE A 309 8.35 -5.07 -11.43
CA ILE A 309 7.68 -3.80 -11.11
C ILE A 309 8.16 -2.74 -12.09
N LYS A 310 7.26 -1.98 -12.70
CA LYS A 310 7.65 -0.81 -13.51
C LYS A 310 7.81 0.42 -12.61
N PHE A 311 8.82 1.22 -12.90
CA PHE A 311 9.05 2.54 -12.30
C PHE A 311 9.21 3.58 -13.40
N PHE A 312 8.65 4.77 -13.20
CA PHE A 312 8.77 5.91 -14.10
C PHE A 312 8.83 7.21 -13.31
N ARG A 313 9.84 8.03 -13.62
CA ARG A 313 9.85 9.46 -13.32
C ARG A 313 10.31 10.22 -14.55
N LYS A 314 9.79 11.45 -14.73
CA LYS A 314 10.16 12.36 -15.82
C LYS A 314 11.67 12.49 -16.01
N SER A 315 12.42 12.59 -14.91
CA SER A 315 13.89 12.68 -14.88
C SER A 315 14.61 11.56 -15.64
N MET A 316 14.06 10.34 -15.62
CA MET A 316 14.61 9.15 -16.27
C MET A 316 14.30 9.07 -17.77
N CYS A 317 13.36 9.89 -18.28
CA CYS A 317 12.91 9.94 -19.68
C CYS A 317 12.31 8.64 -20.27
N ARG A 318 12.35 7.49 -19.58
CA ARG A 318 11.80 6.18 -20.00
C ARG A 318 11.21 5.39 -18.83
N PRO A 319 10.26 4.46 -19.06
CA PRO A 319 9.94 3.41 -18.08
C PRO A 319 11.16 2.51 -17.83
N VAL A 320 11.25 2.00 -16.60
CA VAL A 320 12.32 1.12 -16.12
C VAL A 320 11.72 -0.08 -15.41
N THR A 321 12.20 -1.29 -15.73
CA THR A 321 11.81 -2.50 -15.00
C THR A 321 12.67 -2.68 -13.76
N LEU A 322 12.04 -3.01 -12.64
CA LEU A 322 12.67 -3.43 -11.40
C LEU A 322 12.50 -4.95 -11.23
N HIS A 323 13.57 -5.60 -10.82
CA HIS A 323 13.60 -7.02 -10.46
C HIS A 323 13.95 -7.18 -8.97
N ARG A 324 13.39 -8.22 -8.34
CA ARG A 324 13.71 -8.56 -6.96
C ARG A 324 15.14 -9.10 -6.88
N ALA A 325 15.94 -8.55 -5.97
CA ALA A 325 17.34 -8.94 -5.77
C ALA A 325 17.50 -10.18 -4.87
N ASP A 326 16.64 -10.31 -3.86
CA ASP A 326 16.73 -11.33 -2.80
C ASP A 326 15.36 -11.95 -2.51
N ASP A 327 15.34 -13.22 -2.14
CA ASP A 327 14.10 -13.91 -1.73
C ASP A 327 13.65 -13.54 -0.30
N GLU A 328 14.56 -13.00 0.51
CA GLU A 328 14.33 -12.60 1.91
C GLU A 328 13.76 -11.17 2.03
N LEU A 329 13.06 -10.91 3.14
CA LEU A 329 12.55 -9.57 3.47
C LEU A 329 13.59 -8.80 4.29
N ILE A 330 13.91 -7.58 3.86
CA ILE A 330 14.80 -6.66 4.59
C ILE A 330 13.98 -5.80 5.55
N ASN A 331 14.42 -5.72 6.81
CA ASN A 331 13.78 -4.90 7.83
C ASN A 331 14.18 -3.41 7.69
N LYS A 332 13.19 -2.53 7.76
CA LYS A 332 13.32 -1.06 7.78
C LYS A 332 12.28 -0.52 8.78
N GLY A 333 12.73 0.07 9.88
CA GLY A 333 11.86 0.44 11.00
C GLY A 333 11.22 -0.80 11.65
N SER A 334 9.91 -0.74 11.87
CA SER A 334 9.10 -1.88 12.35
C SER A 334 8.55 -2.76 11.21
N LEU A 335 8.88 -2.44 9.95
CA LEU A 335 8.34 -3.06 8.75
C LEU A 335 9.42 -3.86 8.00
N SER A 336 8.99 -4.74 7.11
CA SER A 336 9.86 -5.60 6.31
C SER A 336 9.42 -5.56 4.84
N GLY A 337 10.36 -5.47 3.90
CA GLY A 337 10.06 -5.35 2.47
C GLY A 337 11.03 -6.10 1.57
N TYR A 338 10.60 -6.41 0.35
CA TYR A 338 11.49 -7.00 -0.65
C TYR A 338 12.41 -5.93 -1.23
N ARG A 339 13.70 -6.26 -1.40
CA ARG A 339 14.65 -5.42 -2.13
C ARG A 339 14.50 -5.63 -3.63
N TYR A 340 14.19 -4.55 -4.33
CA TYR A 340 14.14 -4.43 -5.77
C TYR A 340 15.30 -3.56 -6.27
N ILE A 341 15.85 -3.92 -7.42
CA ILE A 341 16.91 -3.21 -8.14
C ILE A 341 16.52 -3.06 -9.62
N PHE A 342 17.24 -2.24 -10.38
CA PHE A 342 17.06 -2.14 -11.83
C PHE A 342 17.35 -3.47 -12.55
N GLU A 343 16.67 -3.72 -13.67
CA GLU A 343 16.91 -4.88 -14.53
C GLU A 343 18.36 -4.95 -15.05
N ASP A 344 18.93 -6.16 -15.11
CA ASP A 344 20.23 -6.39 -15.75
C ASP A 344 20.18 -5.91 -17.21
N ASN A 345 21.23 -5.21 -17.65
CA ASN A 345 21.31 -4.62 -19.00
C ASN A 345 20.24 -3.56 -19.30
N LEU A 346 19.66 -2.89 -18.28
CA LEU A 346 18.72 -1.76 -18.42
C LEU A 346 19.18 -0.74 -19.49
N LEU A 347 20.47 -0.40 -19.47
CA LEU A 347 21.11 0.60 -20.32
C LEU A 347 21.87 -0.02 -21.51
N ASP A 348 21.51 -1.24 -21.93
CA ASP A 348 22.03 -1.85 -23.16
C ASP A 348 21.45 -1.19 -24.41
N ASN A 349 22.27 -1.13 -25.46
CA ASN A 349 21.98 -0.44 -26.71
C ASN A 349 21.39 -1.39 -27.78
N GLY A 350 20.75 -2.48 -27.37
CA GLY A 350 20.20 -3.48 -28.29
C GLY A 350 21.18 -4.57 -28.74
N ARG A 351 22.31 -4.71 -28.03
CA ARG A 351 23.39 -5.67 -28.30
C ARG A 351 23.23 -6.96 -27.48
N VAL A 352 22.73 -6.86 -26.26
CA VAL A 352 22.44 -7.99 -25.36
C VAL A 352 20.94 -8.31 -25.41
N ASN A 353 20.08 -7.29 -25.33
CA ASN A 353 18.63 -7.43 -25.42
C ASN A 353 18.12 -6.69 -26.66
N GLU A 354 17.77 -7.41 -27.73
CA GLU A 354 17.35 -6.83 -29.01
C GLU A 354 16.13 -5.89 -28.86
N ASN A 355 15.26 -6.08 -27.86
CA ASN A 355 14.13 -5.19 -27.61
C ASN A 355 14.57 -3.77 -27.25
N ASN A 356 15.75 -3.59 -26.63
CA ASN A 356 16.28 -2.27 -26.27
C ASN A 356 16.75 -1.44 -27.48
N LYS A 357 16.72 -1.98 -28.71
CA LYS A 357 17.03 -1.21 -29.94
C LYS A 357 16.11 0.00 -30.14
N CYS A 358 14.90 0.02 -29.58
CA CYS A 358 14.04 1.21 -29.67
C CYS A 358 14.53 2.41 -28.82
N PHE A 359 15.54 2.25 -27.96
CA PHE A 359 16.26 3.37 -27.34
C PHE A 359 17.36 3.97 -28.27
N CYS A 360 17.62 3.37 -29.45
CA CYS A 360 18.62 3.89 -30.41
C CYS A 360 18.04 4.96 -31.34
N ARG A 361 18.37 6.22 -31.06
CA ARG A 361 17.85 7.40 -31.76
C ARG A 361 18.19 7.42 -33.26
N LYS A 362 17.16 7.28 -34.11
CA LYS A 362 17.24 7.37 -35.59
C LYS A 362 18.26 6.39 -36.20
N GLY A 363 18.31 5.16 -35.66
CA GLY A 363 19.24 4.12 -36.11
C GLY A 363 20.69 4.31 -35.62
N TYR A 364 20.96 5.32 -34.80
CA TYR A 364 22.24 5.48 -34.11
C TYR A 364 22.11 4.98 -32.66
N CYS A 365 22.80 3.89 -32.35
CA CYS A 365 22.97 3.41 -30.99
C CYS A 365 24.22 4.07 -30.37
N GLN A 366 24.08 4.60 -29.16
CA GLN A 366 25.21 5.04 -28.33
C GLN A 366 25.97 3.82 -27.75
N PRO A 367 27.17 3.99 -27.18
CA PRO A 367 27.82 2.95 -26.38
C PRO A 367 26.93 2.35 -25.27
N VAL A 368 27.20 1.10 -24.89
CA VAL A 368 26.49 0.41 -23.80
C VAL A 368 26.66 1.19 -22.48
N GLY A 369 25.61 1.24 -21.67
CA GLY A 369 25.59 2.03 -20.44
C GLY A 369 25.10 3.47 -20.64
N LEU A 370 24.80 3.88 -21.88
CA LEU A 370 24.21 5.18 -22.20
C LEU A 370 22.82 5.04 -22.83
N VAL A 371 21.88 5.89 -22.42
CA VAL A 371 20.56 6.06 -23.07
C VAL A 371 20.41 7.50 -23.57
N ASP A 372 20.05 7.66 -24.85
CA ASP A 372 19.96 8.94 -25.57
C ASP A 372 18.66 9.69 -25.22
N VAL A 373 18.70 10.61 -24.24
CA VAL A 373 17.52 11.33 -23.72
C VAL A 373 17.32 12.72 -24.36
N THR A 374 17.83 12.90 -25.58
CA THR A 374 17.82 14.19 -26.31
C THR A 374 16.46 14.90 -26.30
N ASP A 375 15.35 14.18 -26.49
CA ASP A 375 14.00 14.79 -26.58
C ASP A 375 13.37 15.16 -25.24
N CYS A 376 13.95 14.73 -24.11
CA CYS A 376 13.55 15.21 -22.78
C CYS A 376 14.32 16.49 -22.39
N TYR A 377 15.63 16.53 -22.65
CA TYR A 377 16.54 17.59 -22.22
C TYR A 377 16.88 18.54 -23.37
N TYR A 378 16.02 19.53 -23.60
CA TYR A 378 16.21 20.68 -24.52
C TYR A 378 16.48 20.36 -26.01
N GLY A 379 16.45 19.10 -26.44
CA GLY A 379 16.98 18.71 -27.75
C GLY A 379 18.52 18.68 -27.80
N PHE A 380 19.19 18.82 -26.65
CA PHE A 380 20.65 18.75 -26.51
C PHE A 380 21.13 17.28 -26.50
N PRO A 381 22.40 17.00 -26.82
CA PRO A 381 22.94 15.63 -26.88
C PRO A 381 23.22 15.05 -25.48
N ILE A 382 22.16 14.97 -24.67
CA ILE A 382 22.19 14.51 -23.28
C ILE A 382 21.98 13.01 -23.23
N SER A 383 22.69 12.33 -22.34
CA SER A 383 22.61 10.86 -22.22
C SER A 383 22.71 10.43 -20.77
N LEU A 384 21.80 9.55 -20.35
CA LEU A 384 21.79 9.02 -18.98
C LEU A 384 22.66 7.79 -18.87
N SER A 385 23.33 7.64 -17.73
CA SER A 385 24.09 6.44 -17.34
C SER A 385 23.91 6.16 -15.85
N PHE A 386 24.45 5.05 -15.36
CA PHE A 386 24.76 4.93 -13.94
C PHE A 386 25.97 5.80 -13.56
N PRO A 387 26.14 6.17 -12.27
CA PRO A 387 27.27 6.97 -11.82
C PRO A 387 28.63 6.35 -12.16
N HIS A 388 29.59 7.20 -12.49
CA HIS A 388 30.95 6.87 -12.94
C HIS A 388 31.01 5.89 -14.14
N PHE A 389 29.95 5.85 -14.94
CA PHE A 389 29.74 4.86 -16.03
C PHE A 389 29.84 3.40 -15.56
N MET A 390 29.37 3.10 -14.34
CA MET A 390 29.18 1.73 -13.87
C MET A 390 28.38 0.89 -14.89
N ASP A 391 28.78 -0.37 -15.09
CA ASP A 391 28.20 -1.34 -16.03
C ASP A 391 28.10 -0.87 -17.51
N GLY A 392 28.83 0.19 -17.91
CA GLY A 392 28.92 0.71 -19.27
C GLY A 392 30.10 0.17 -20.10
N ASP A 393 30.22 0.65 -21.35
CA ASP A 393 31.36 0.37 -22.22
C ASP A 393 32.67 0.90 -21.58
N PRO A 394 33.73 0.07 -21.43
CA PRO A 394 34.98 0.47 -20.79
C PRO A 394 35.63 1.74 -21.38
N ARG A 395 35.36 2.09 -22.64
CA ARG A 395 35.85 3.33 -23.24
C ARG A 395 35.42 4.57 -22.45
N LEU A 396 34.17 4.58 -21.97
CA LEU A 396 33.59 5.68 -21.19
C LEU A 396 34.40 5.96 -19.91
N GLN A 397 34.96 4.90 -19.30
CA GLN A 397 35.80 4.97 -18.10
C GLN A 397 37.29 5.24 -18.41
N THR A 398 37.77 4.89 -19.62
CA THR A 398 39.18 5.09 -19.99
C THR A 398 39.46 6.41 -20.70
N ASP A 399 38.47 7.07 -21.31
CA ASP A 399 38.63 8.31 -22.07
C ASP A 399 38.62 9.58 -21.22
N ILE A 400 38.13 9.48 -19.99
CA ILE A 400 38.19 10.52 -18.95
C ILE A 400 38.77 9.90 -17.68
N THR A 401 39.59 10.66 -16.96
CA THR A 401 40.28 10.21 -15.75
C THR A 401 39.67 10.83 -14.49
N GLY A 402 39.78 10.15 -13.35
CA GLY A 402 39.12 10.56 -12.09
C GLY A 402 37.72 9.96 -11.88
N LEU A 403 37.41 8.86 -12.58
CA LEU A 403 36.16 8.10 -12.40
C LEU A 403 36.41 6.82 -11.60
N GLU A 404 35.57 6.55 -10.60
CA GLU A 404 35.70 5.45 -9.64
C GLU A 404 34.39 4.65 -9.54
N PRO A 405 34.06 3.79 -10.53
CA PRO A 405 32.83 3.01 -10.53
C PRO A 405 32.83 1.93 -9.43
N ASP A 406 31.88 2.07 -8.49
CA ASP A 406 31.69 1.20 -7.33
C ASP A 406 30.22 0.72 -7.29
N LYS A 407 30.01 -0.61 -7.25
CA LYS A 407 28.65 -1.17 -7.33
C LYS A 407 27.83 -0.96 -6.06
N GLU A 408 28.44 -0.90 -4.89
CA GLU A 408 27.70 -0.66 -3.64
C GLU A 408 27.29 0.81 -3.53
N LYS A 409 28.17 1.73 -3.92
CA LYS A 409 27.88 3.17 -3.91
C LYS A 409 26.92 3.59 -5.02
N HIS A 410 27.02 3.02 -6.22
CA HIS A 410 26.35 3.56 -7.43
C HIS A 410 25.15 2.75 -7.93
N SER A 411 24.85 1.58 -7.35
CA SER A 411 23.57 0.90 -7.60
C SER A 411 22.39 1.66 -7.00
N SER A 412 21.20 1.41 -7.57
CA SER A 412 19.93 1.90 -7.03
C SER A 412 19.16 0.78 -6.32
N GLU A 413 18.48 1.08 -5.22
CA GLU A 413 17.64 0.14 -4.48
C GLU A 413 16.26 0.70 -4.16
N PHE A 414 15.29 -0.21 -4.06
CA PHE A 414 13.91 0.04 -3.70
C PHE A 414 13.49 -1.03 -2.69
N ILE A 415 13.22 -0.69 -1.44
CA ILE A 415 12.69 -1.64 -0.44
C ILE A 415 11.20 -1.38 -0.28
N ILE A 416 10.39 -2.36 -0.69
CA ILE A 416 8.94 -2.20 -0.86
C ILE A 416 8.23 -3.25 0.01
N GLU A 417 7.30 -2.80 0.85
CA GLU A 417 6.43 -3.68 1.64
C GLU A 417 5.43 -4.41 0.73
N PRO A 418 5.38 -5.75 0.72
CA PRO A 418 4.68 -6.52 -0.30
C PRO A 418 3.15 -6.44 -0.29
N GLU A 419 2.49 -6.34 0.86
CA GLU A 419 1.02 -6.36 0.92
C GLU A 419 0.43 -5.02 0.47
N SER A 420 0.95 -3.90 0.99
CA SER A 420 0.47 -2.54 0.68
C SER A 420 1.16 -1.89 -0.52
N GLY A 421 2.34 -2.35 -0.95
CA GLY A 421 3.15 -1.65 -1.96
C GLY A 421 3.69 -0.30 -1.49
N LEU A 422 3.93 -0.15 -0.18
CA LEU A 422 4.51 1.04 0.43
C LEU A 422 6.05 1.01 0.31
N PRO A 423 6.71 2.08 -0.18
CA PRO A 423 8.16 2.18 -0.11
C PRO A 423 8.63 2.42 1.34
N LEU A 424 9.51 1.54 1.83
CA LEU A 424 10.16 1.66 3.16
C LEU A 424 11.50 2.40 3.07
N SER A 425 12.18 2.29 1.94
CA SER A 425 13.48 2.90 1.64
C SER A 425 13.67 2.97 0.12
N LEU A 426 14.19 4.08 -0.38
CA LEU A 426 14.47 4.30 -1.81
C LEU A 426 15.83 4.98 -1.97
N SER A 427 16.59 4.55 -2.98
CA SER A 427 17.80 5.22 -3.44
C SER A 427 17.91 5.05 -4.95
N VAL A 428 17.62 6.10 -5.70
CA VAL A 428 17.59 6.13 -7.17
C VAL A 428 18.74 6.98 -7.67
N LYS A 429 19.77 6.35 -8.22
CA LYS A 429 21.04 6.97 -8.62
C LYS A 429 21.21 6.98 -10.15
N VAL A 430 21.37 8.18 -10.72
CA VAL A 430 21.48 8.40 -12.18
C VAL A 430 22.50 9.48 -12.49
N GLN A 431 23.26 9.33 -13.58
CA GLN A 431 24.24 10.28 -14.09
C GLN A 431 23.79 10.92 -15.39
N ILE A 432 24.00 12.23 -15.52
CA ILE A 432 23.72 13.04 -16.70
C ILE A 432 25.05 13.37 -17.40
N ASN A 433 25.11 13.06 -18.70
CA ASN A 433 26.29 13.18 -19.55
C ASN A 433 25.96 13.96 -20.82
N MET A 434 26.97 14.52 -21.50
CA MET A 434 26.87 14.91 -22.91
C MET A 434 27.60 13.90 -23.78
N HIS A 435 26.92 13.32 -24.78
CA HIS A 435 27.52 12.37 -25.72
C HIS A 435 27.70 13.01 -27.10
N PHE A 436 28.95 13.28 -27.48
CA PHE A 436 29.25 14.02 -28.71
C PHE A 436 29.50 13.11 -29.91
N ARG A 437 28.95 13.50 -31.07
CA ARG A 437 29.32 12.96 -32.39
C ARG A 437 30.56 13.72 -32.90
N ASP A 438 30.84 13.68 -34.21
CA ASP A 438 31.92 14.52 -34.73
C ASP A 438 31.53 16.01 -34.69
N MET A 439 32.40 16.82 -34.08
CA MET A 439 32.35 18.28 -34.06
C MET A 439 33.63 18.91 -34.65
N SER A 440 34.39 18.18 -35.48
CA SER A 440 35.64 18.61 -36.10
C SER A 440 35.53 19.93 -36.88
N ALA A 441 34.35 20.22 -37.42
CA ALA A 441 34.00 21.46 -38.11
C ALA A 441 34.09 22.73 -37.23
N TYR A 442 34.14 22.58 -35.90
CA TYR A 442 34.24 23.67 -34.94
C TYR A 442 35.60 23.67 -34.24
N GLY A 443 36.50 24.56 -34.69
CA GLY A 443 37.89 24.60 -34.23
C GLY A 443 38.08 24.75 -32.71
N ARG A 444 37.13 25.40 -32.02
CA ARG A 444 37.10 25.55 -30.55
C ARG A 444 36.61 24.30 -29.80
N VAL A 445 35.82 23.40 -30.41
CA VAL A 445 35.23 22.24 -29.70
C VAL A 445 35.60 20.87 -30.27
N LYS A 446 36.39 20.81 -31.35
CA LYS A 446 36.92 19.57 -31.95
C LYS A 446 37.58 18.56 -30.97
N ARG A 447 38.03 19.01 -29.79
CA ARG A 447 38.58 18.16 -28.71
C ARG A 447 37.51 17.25 -28.07
N PHE A 448 36.24 17.62 -28.19
CA PHE A 448 35.09 16.87 -27.69
C PHE A 448 34.48 15.94 -28.75
N SER A 449 34.97 15.92 -30.00
CA SER A 449 34.47 14.99 -31.04
C SER A 449 34.54 13.54 -30.54
N HIS A 450 33.43 12.81 -30.62
CA HIS A 450 33.30 11.41 -30.19
C HIS A 450 33.52 11.13 -28.69
N LEU A 451 33.58 12.17 -27.85
CA LEU A 451 33.73 12.03 -26.40
C LEU A 451 32.36 11.98 -25.71
N THR A 452 32.22 11.13 -24.69
CA THR A 452 31.14 11.25 -23.69
C THR A 452 31.72 11.92 -22.46
N VAL A 453 31.15 13.05 -22.03
CA VAL A 453 31.61 13.78 -20.84
C VAL A 453 30.54 13.73 -19.74
N PRO A 454 30.84 13.23 -18.53
CA PRO A 454 29.93 13.28 -17.41
C PRO A 454 29.86 14.72 -16.86
N MET A 455 28.68 15.14 -16.43
CA MET A 455 28.46 16.49 -15.92
C MET A 455 28.09 16.49 -14.44
N LEU A 456 27.11 15.67 -14.08
CA LEU A 456 26.70 15.42 -12.71
C LEU A 456 26.10 14.03 -12.58
N TRP A 457 26.10 13.49 -11.37
CA TRP A 457 25.17 12.43 -10.99
C TRP A 457 24.37 12.85 -9.77
N PHE A 458 23.22 12.22 -9.58
CA PHE A 458 22.33 12.52 -8.47
C PHE A 458 21.74 11.26 -7.86
N GLU A 459 21.41 11.35 -6.58
CA GLU A 459 20.60 10.39 -5.83
C GLU A 459 19.28 11.06 -5.43
N ILE A 460 18.15 10.50 -5.81
CA ILE A 460 16.86 10.76 -5.16
C ILE A 460 16.64 9.66 -4.12
N THR A 461 16.49 10.01 -2.85
CA THR A 461 16.39 9.03 -1.76
C THR A 461 15.30 9.34 -0.73
N LEU A 462 14.64 8.27 -0.28
CA LEU A 462 13.89 8.17 0.97
C LEU A 462 14.71 7.23 1.87
N PRO A 463 15.48 7.71 2.86
CA PRO A 463 16.33 6.84 3.67
C PRO A 463 15.55 5.82 4.51
N GLU A 464 14.43 6.27 5.07
CA GLU A 464 13.51 5.53 5.94
C GLU A 464 12.14 6.24 6.01
N LEU A 465 11.13 5.56 6.55
CA LEU A 465 9.82 6.17 6.84
C LEU A 465 9.84 6.88 8.21
N PRO A 466 9.21 8.06 8.35
CA PRO A 466 9.02 8.70 9.65
C PRO A 466 8.25 7.81 10.65
N ASP A 467 8.61 7.88 11.94
CA ASP A 467 8.04 7.09 13.05
C ASP A 467 6.50 7.00 13.05
N SER A 468 5.83 8.08 12.67
CA SER A 468 4.37 8.19 12.64
C SER A 468 3.72 7.46 11.46
N LEU A 469 4.47 7.24 10.38
CA LEU A 469 4.09 6.34 9.28
C LEU A 469 4.43 4.91 9.66
N ASP A 470 5.66 4.63 10.07
CA ASP A 470 6.12 3.29 10.47
C ASP A 470 5.19 2.67 11.51
N SER A 471 4.96 3.37 12.64
CA SER A 471 4.08 2.88 13.72
C SER A 471 2.64 2.61 13.25
N ARG A 472 2.11 3.42 12.33
CA ARG A 472 0.74 3.29 11.81
C ARG A 472 0.60 2.14 10.82
N PHE A 473 1.54 2.01 9.89
CA PHE A 473 1.56 0.91 8.93
C PHE A 473 1.92 -0.41 9.62
N ASN A 474 2.81 -0.41 10.61
CA ASN A 474 3.07 -1.55 11.49
C ASN A 474 1.80 -2.03 12.20
N PHE A 475 0.98 -1.11 12.74
CA PHE A 475 -0.33 -1.47 13.28
C PHE A 475 -1.25 -2.10 12.22
N TYR A 476 -1.31 -1.54 11.01
CA TYR A 476 -2.15 -2.08 9.92
C TYR A 476 -1.69 -3.43 9.39
N LEU A 477 -0.38 -3.66 9.25
CA LEU A 477 0.20 -4.79 8.53
C LEU A 477 0.68 -5.92 9.45
N ASN A 478 1.17 -5.60 10.64
CA ASN A 478 1.73 -6.58 11.58
C ASN A 478 0.86 -6.83 12.82
N ILE A 479 -0.15 -5.99 13.11
CA ILE A 479 -0.99 -6.12 14.32
C ILE A 479 -2.45 -6.48 13.97
N LEU A 480 -3.08 -5.72 13.07
CA LEU A 480 -4.48 -5.98 12.68
C LEU A 480 -4.74 -7.40 12.13
N PRO A 481 -3.88 -8.04 11.31
CA PRO A 481 -4.15 -9.38 10.79
C PRO A 481 -4.32 -10.45 11.87
N TYR A 482 -3.66 -10.29 13.03
CA TYR A 482 -3.78 -11.23 14.15
C TYR A 482 -5.10 -11.09 14.91
N ILE A 483 -5.81 -9.96 14.80
CA ILE A 483 -7.11 -9.77 15.46
C ILE A 483 -8.16 -10.72 14.87
N GLU A 484 -8.10 -11.04 13.57
CA GLU A 484 -9.05 -11.94 12.92
C GLU A 484 -8.99 -13.40 13.44
N PRO A 485 -7.83 -14.11 13.44
CA PRO A 485 -7.74 -15.44 14.02
C PRO A 485 -7.95 -15.42 15.54
N LEU A 486 -7.55 -14.37 16.26
CA LEU A 486 -7.84 -14.25 17.70
C LEU A 486 -9.35 -14.13 17.95
N GLY A 487 -10.08 -13.34 17.15
CA GLY A 487 -11.54 -13.22 17.20
C GLY A 487 -12.24 -14.53 16.85
N PHE A 488 -11.77 -15.23 15.81
CA PHE A 488 -12.26 -16.56 15.44
C PHE A 488 -12.08 -17.58 16.58
N TRP A 489 -10.85 -17.79 17.05
CA TRP A 489 -10.56 -18.81 18.07
C TRP A 489 -11.22 -18.48 19.42
N SER A 490 -11.21 -17.22 19.85
CA SER A 490 -11.90 -16.82 21.09
C SER A 490 -13.42 -16.98 20.97
N GLY A 491 -14.03 -16.62 19.84
CA GLY A 491 -15.47 -16.82 19.59
C GLY A 491 -15.88 -18.30 19.62
N ILE A 492 -15.07 -19.19 19.02
CA ILE A 492 -15.29 -20.64 19.09
C ILE A 492 -15.11 -21.18 20.52
N ILE A 493 -14.03 -20.81 21.22
CA ILE A 493 -13.74 -21.31 22.58
C ILE A 493 -14.81 -20.82 23.57
N VAL A 494 -15.17 -19.53 23.56
CA VAL A 494 -16.22 -18.96 24.42
C VAL A 494 -17.58 -19.55 24.07
N GLY A 495 -17.91 -19.68 22.78
CA GLY A 495 -19.17 -20.26 22.34
C GLY A 495 -19.34 -21.72 22.78
N LEU A 496 -18.31 -22.55 22.61
CA LEU A 496 -18.29 -23.93 23.10
C LEU A 496 -18.36 -24.00 24.63
N ALA A 497 -17.63 -23.15 25.36
CA ALA A 497 -17.68 -23.10 26.82
C ALA A 497 -19.07 -22.70 27.34
N LEU A 498 -19.74 -21.73 26.71
CA LEU A 498 -21.12 -21.33 27.02
C LEU A 498 -22.12 -22.44 26.74
N LEU A 499 -22.00 -23.14 25.61
CA LEU A 499 -22.85 -24.30 25.29
C LEU A 499 -22.66 -25.45 26.28
N VAL A 500 -21.42 -25.82 26.60
CA VAL A 500 -21.12 -26.85 27.60
C VAL A 500 -21.67 -26.44 28.97
N TYR A 501 -21.46 -25.19 29.39
CA TYR A 501 -22.00 -24.67 30.65
C TYR A 501 -23.54 -24.70 30.69
N ALA A 502 -24.22 -24.28 29.62
CA ALA A 502 -25.67 -24.32 29.51
C ALA A 502 -26.21 -25.76 29.60
N VAL A 503 -25.60 -26.71 28.87
CA VAL A 503 -25.97 -28.14 28.89
C VAL A 503 -25.68 -28.77 30.26
N THR A 504 -24.54 -28.48 30.88
CA THR A 504 -24.21 -28.96 32.24
C THR A 504 -25.19 -28.40 33.28
N ARG A 505 -25.53 -27.11 33.20
CA ARG A 505 -26.51 -26.48 34.09
C ARG A 505 -27.92 -27.05 33.90
N ALA A 506 -28.34 -27.30 32.66
CA ALA A 506 -29.62 -27.94 32.36
C ALA A 506 -29.69 -29.39 32.86
N THR A 507 -28.67 -30.21 32.63
CA THR A 507 -28.61 -31.61 33.07
C THR A 507 -28.51 -31.74 34.60
N MET A 508 -27.75 -30.87 35.27
CA MET A 508 -27.77 -30.76 36.74
C MET A 508 -29.16 -30.37 37.27
N ARG A 509 -29.87 -29.45 36.60
CA ARG A 509 -31.25 -29.08 36.99
C ARG A 509 -32.23 -30.23 36.79
N LEU A 510 -32.24 -30.89 35.62
CA LEU A 510 -33.07 -32.06 35.34
C LEU A 510 -32.85 -33.20 36.35
N THR A 511 -31.60 -33.50 36.71
CA THR A 511 -31.29 -34.52 37.73
C THR A 511 -31.71 -34.09 39.14
N THR A 512 -31.64 -32.81 39.50
CA THR A 512 -32.22 -32.33 40.79
C THR A 512 -33.75 -32.37 40.79
N LEU A 513 -34.43 -32.08 39.67
CA LEU A 513 -35.88 -32.18 39.54
C LEU A 513 -36.34 -33.64 39.62
N SER A 514 -35.65 -34.57 38.94
CA SER A 514 -35.89 -36.01 39.03
C SER A 514 -35.74 -36.52 40.47
N LYS A 515 -34.66 -36.14 41.18
CA LYS A 515 -34.49 -36.44 42.61
C LYS A 515 -35.59 -35.84 43.48
N LYS A 516 -36.01 -34.59 43.23
CA LYS A 516 -37.16 -33.96 43.92
C LYS A 516 -38.43 -34.79 43.69
N GLY A 517 -38.71 -35.20 42.45
CA GLY A 517 -39.84 -36.06 42.08
C GLY A 517 -39.85 -37.39 42.83
N GLN A 518 -38.74 -38.15 42.79
CA GLN A 518 -38.60 -39.40 43.56
C GLN A 518 -38.79 -39.18 45.07
N THR A 519 -38.24 -38.11 45.65
CA THR A 519 -38.50 -37.81 47.08
C THR A 519 -39.94 -37.40 47.35
N LEU A 520 -40.65 -36.78 46.40
CA LEU A 520 -42.07 -36.45 46.54
C LEU A 520 -42.92 -37.72 46.51
N GLU A 521 -42.64 -38.62 45.57
CA GLU A 521 -43.30 -39.91 45.40
C GLU A 521 -43.05 -40.84 46.61
N VAL A 522 -41.81 -40.96 47.09
CA VAL A 522 -41.49 -41.72 48.31
C VAL A 522 -42.16 -41.13 49.56
N ASN A 523 -42.30 -39.80 49.64
CA ASN A 523 -43.04 -39.17 50.73
C ASN A 523 -44.56 -39.35 50.60
N TYR A 524 -45.12 -39.39 49.38
CA TYR A 524 -46.53 -39.75 49.13
C TYR A 524 -46.80 -41.21 49.46
N ALA A 525 -45.91 -42.12 49.08
CA ALA A 525 -45.97 -43.54 49.44
C ALA A 525 -45.90 -43.71 50.97
N ARG A 526 -44.99 -43.00 51.66
CA ARG A 526 -44.95 -42.98 53.14
C ARG A 526 -46.21 -42.39 53.76
N ALA A 527 -46.81 -41.35 53.18
CA ALA A 527 -48.06 -40.77 53.66
C ALA A 527 -49.22 -41.78 53.53
N ASN A 528 -49.37 -42.43 52.36
CA ASN A 528 -50.35 -43.48 52.14
C ASN A 528 -50.12 -44.68 53.09
N ILE A 529 -48.89 -45.14 53.26
CA ILE A 529 -48.56 -46.24 54.17
C ILE A 529 -48.89 -45.87 55.63
N LEU A 530 -48.61 -44.64 56.08
CA LEU A 530 -49.01 -44.17 57.41
C LEU A 530 -50.53 -44.04 57.55
N GLN A 531 -51.24 -43.66 56.49
CA GLN A 531 -52.71 -43.54 56.50
C GLN A 531 -53.40 -44.91 56.49
N VAL A 532 -52.82 -45.91 55.81
CA VAL A 532 -53.24 -47.33 55.87
C VAL A 532 -52.90 -47.95 57.23
N ALA A 533 -51.71 -47.67 57.79
CA ALA A 533 -51.31 -48.16 59.12
C ALA A 533 -52.14 -47.54 60.26
N ALA A 534 -52.65 -46.32 60.09
CA ALA A 534 -53.58 -45.70 61.04
C ALA A 534 -55.00 -46.31 60.98
N ASN A 535 -55.44 -46.77 59.80
CA ASN A 535 -56.77 -47.33 59.55
C ASN A 535 -56.72 -48.85 59.33
N GLY A 536 -56.25 -49.58 60.34
CA GLY A 536 -56.13 -51.04 60.32
C GLY A 536 -57.46 -51.79 60.37
N VAL A 537 -58.21 -51.82 59.26
CA VAL A 537 -59.34 -52.75 59.02
C VAL A 537 -59.23 -53.31 57.61
N TYR A 538 -59.14 -54.65 57.50
CA TYR A 538 -59.07 -55.36 56.23
C TYR A 538 -60.43 -55.98 55.91
N ASN A 539 -61.09 -55.53 54.84
CA ASN A 539 -62.32 -56.11 54.32
C ASN A 539 -62.14 -56.46 52.82
N PRO A 540 -62.49 -57.68 52.37
CA PRO A 540 -62.49 -58.03 50.96
C PRO A 540 -63.79 -57.62 50.23
N CYS A 541 -63.74 -57.71 48.89
CA CYS A 541 -64.84 -57.67 47.90
C CYS A 541 -65.26 -56.30 47.30
N GLU A 542 -65.65 -56.41 46.02
CA GLU A 542 -66.25 -55.43 45.08
C GLU A 542 -65.61 -54.03 44.89
N MET A 543 -65.16 -53.79 43.65
CA MET A 543 -65.57 -52.58 42.93
C MET A 543 -66.21 -52.96 41.59
N LYS A 544 -67.45 -52.51 41.37
CA LYS A 544 -68.10 -52.56 40.05
C LYS A 544 -67.61 -51.40 39.19
N LEU A 545 -67.47 -51.66 37.89
CA LEU A 545 -67.42 -50.60 36.87
C LEU A 545 -68.71 -49.79 36.87
N LEU A 546 -68.60 -48.47 36.78
CA LEU A 546 -69.55 -47.63 36.08
C LEU A 546 -68.82 -46.57 35.25
N HIS A 547 -68.89 -46.73 33.93
CA HIS A 547 -68.96 -45.61 32.98
C HIS A 547 -70.34 -44.91 33.16
N ALA A 548 -70.70 -43.80 32.52
CA ALA A 548 -70.09 -43.05 31.42
C ALA A 548 -70.48 -41.56 31.50
N ASN A 549 -69.85 -40.72 30.66
CA ASN A 549 -70.54 -39.91 29.63
C ASN A 549 -69.58 -38.93 28.93
N GLU A 550 -69.77 -38.51 27.68
CA GLU A 550 -70.41 -39.13 26.50
C GLU A 550 -70.13 -38.25 25.26
N LYS A 551 -69.80 -38.83 24.09
CA LYS A 551 -70.50 -38.66 22.77
C LYS A 551 -69.63 -38.88 21.51
N ASN A 552 -70.12 -39.82 20.68
CA ASN A 552 -70.28 -39.78 19.22
C ASN A 552 -69.01 -39.67 18.33
N ASN A 553 -68.62 -40.70 17.55
CA ASN A 553 -69.21 -41.30 16.30
C ASN A 553 -68.51 -40.74 15.04
N MET A 554 -68.24 -41.46 13.93
CA MET A 554 -68.68 -42.76 13.35
C MET A 554 -67.44 -43.52 12.76
N ILE A 555 -67.33 -44.85 12.78
CA ILE A 555 -67.82 -45.91 11.84
C ILE A 555 -67.14 -45.93 10.44
N LEU A 556 -66.74 -47.14 10.01
CA LEU A 556 -65.97 -47.48 8.79
C LEU A 556 -66.82 -47.54 7.50
N ARG A 557 -66.19 -47.36 6.32
CA ARG A 557 -66.23 -48.37 5.24
C ARG A 557 -65.06 -48.29 4.23
N ASN A 558 -65.14 -49.14 3.21
CA ASN A 558 -64.09 -49.62 2.29
C ASN A 558 -64.27 -49.05 0.87
N ASP A 559 -63.24 -49.23 0.02
CA ASP A 559 -63.24 -49.39 -1.45
C ASP A 559 -63.92 -48.37 -2.39
N GLY A 560 -63.16 -47.98 -3.44
CA GLY A 560 -63.61 -48.18 -4.83
C GLY A 560 -64.19 -47.00 -5.64
N HIS A 561 -63.44 -46.57 -6.66
CA HIS A 561 -63.83 -46.05 -7.99
C HIS A 561 -65.05 -45.11 -8.18
N GLU A 562 -64.77 -43.91 -8.72
CA GLU A 562 -65.28 -43.24 -9.95
C GLU A 562 -64.77 -41.77 -9.86
N SER A 563 -63.86 -41.25 -10.68
CA SER A 563 -63.82 -41.01 -12.15
C SER A 563 -64.55 -39.73 -12.58
N ASP A 564 -64.06 -39.16 -13.69
CA ASP A 564 -64.64 -38.05 -14.47
C ASP A 564 -64.63 -36.64 -13.81
N ASP A 565 -64.28 -35.54 -14.49
CA ASP A 565 -63.44 -35.40 -15.70
C ASP A 565 -62.94 -33.95 -15.82
N LEU A 566 -61.93 -33.70 -16.66
CA LEU A 566 -61.88 -32.67 -17.73
C LEU A 566 -60.44 -32.37 -18.22
N TYR A 567 -60.04 -32.93 -19.39
CA TYR A 567 -59.04 -32.46 -20.39
C TYR A 567 -57.64 -31.95 -19.95
N ALA A 568 -56.49 -32.23 -20.61
CA ALA A 568 -56.08 -33.03 -21.79
C ALA A 568 -54.51 -32.91 -21.90
N GLU A 569 -53.69 -33.65 -22.67
CA GLU A 569 -53.85 -34.84 -23.55
C GLU A 569 -52.47 -35.49 -23.90
N LEU A 570 -52.48 -36.51 -24.76
CA LEU A 570 -51.45 -37.00 -25.71
C LEU A 570 -50.02 -37.45 -25.27
N GLN A 571 -49.80 -38.77 -25.45
CA GLN A 571 -48.72 -39.40 -26.24
C GLN A 571 -47.22 -39.29 -25.83
N THR A 572 -46.73 -40.38 -25.19
CA THR A 572 -45.76 -41.38 -25.73
C THR A 572 -44.79 -41.02 -26.89
N PRO A 573 -43.61 -41.70 -27.03
CA PRO A 573 -42.59 -42.07 -26.03
C PRO A 573 -41.11 -41.97 -26.59
N ILE A 574 -40.15 -42.68 -25.95
CA ILE A 574 -38.87 -43.23 -26.50
C ILE A 574 -37.52 -42.45 -26.39
N ASN A 575 -36.57 -43.12 -25.71
CA ASN A 575 -35.09 -43.14 -25.80
C ASN A 575 -34.17 -41.98 -25.34
N GLN A 576 -33.32 -42.36 -24.36
CA GLN A 576 -31.85 -42.18 -24.30
C GLN A 576 -31.29 -40.76 -24.01
N ASN A 577 -30.15 -40.59 -23.31
CA ASN A 577 -29.15 -41.57 -22.86
C ASN A 577 -28.41 -41.12 -21.57
N GLN A 578 -27.77 -42.09 -20.87
CA GLN A 578 -26.62 -41.91 -19.95
C GLN A 578 -26.82 -41.06 -18.66
N GLN A 579 -26.15 -41.30 -17.52
CA GLN A 579 -25.34 -42.45 -17.05
C GLN A 579 -25.24 -42.45 -15.50
N GLN A 580 -25.09 -43.65 -14.91
CA GLN A 580 -24.23 -44.01 -13.74
C GLN A 580 -24.20 -43.14 -12.44
N GLN A 581 -24.11 -43.73 -11.23
CA GLN A 581 -24.30 -45.13 -10.80
C GLN A 581 -24.58 -45.20 -9.29
N GLN A 582 -25.37 -46.18 -8.86
CA GLN A 582 -25.47 -46.58 -7.44
C GLN A 582 -24.38 -47.61 -7.09
N SER A 583 -23.95 -47.66 -5.83
CA SER A 583 -24.01 -48.91 -5.03
C SER A 583 -23.63 -48.70 -3.56
N SER A 584 -23.98 -49.67 -2.71
CA SER A 584 -23.73 -49.63 -1.27
C SER A 584 -23.42 -51.02 -0.70
N LYS A 585 -22.93 -51.03 0.55
CA LYS A 585 -22.93 -52.13 1.55
C LYS A 585 -21.80 -53.20 1.57
N ILE A 586 -21.06 -53.15 2.69
CA ILE A 586 -20.80 -54.26 3.66
C ILE A 586 -19.66 -55.27 3.34
N LYS A 587 -18.53 -55.20 4.09
CA LYS A 587 -18.12 -56.22 5.10
C LYS A 587 -16.89 -55.91 5.99
N GLN A 588 -17.02 -56.24 7.29
CA GLN A 588 -16.07 -56.81 8.28
C GLN A 588 -14.61 -56.30 8.49
N ARG A 589 -14.41 -55.59 9.62
CA ARG A 589 -13.62 -55.97 10.85
C ARG A 589 -12.08 -56.20 10.86
N SER A 590 -11.47 -55.79 12.00
CA SER A 590 -10.22 -56.27 12.69
C SER A 590 -8.84 -55.72 12.23
N SER A 591 -7.76 -55.62 13.05
CA SER A 591 -7.57 -55.36 14.52
C SER A 591 -6.06 -55.36 14.94
N PHE A 592 -5.60 -54.44 15.83
CA PHE A 592 -4.27 -54.42 16.52
C PHE A 592 -3.04 -54.28 15.56
N ALA A 593 -1.76 -54.00 15.94
CA ALA A 593 -1.00 -53.47 17.11
C ALA A 593 0.33 -52.84 16.56
N LEU A 594 0.91 -51.73 17.06
CA LEU A 594 1.86 -51.54 18.21
C LEU A 594 3.31 -52.08 18.00
N GLU A 595 4.33 -51.30 18.41
CA GLU A 595 5.79 -51.63 18.57
C GLU A 595 6.64 -51.75 17.26
N LEU A 596 7.97 -51.44 17.17
CA LEU A 596 8.92 -50.61 17.96
C LEU A 596 10.13 -50.18 17.05
N GLU A 597 11.04 -49.31 17.52
CA GLU A 597 12.37 -49.07 16.90
C GLU A 597 13.41 -50.17 17.26
N PRO A 598 14.61 -50.24 16.62
CA PRO A 598 15.77 -49.47 17.13
C PRO A 598 16.77 -48.96 16.05
N ALA A 599 17.73 -48.13 16.48
CA ALA A 599 18.85 -47.58 15.67
C ALA A 599 20.16 -48.40 15.78
N ILE A 600 21.26 -47.98 15.09
CA ILE A 600 22.63 -47.75 15.66
C ILE A 600 23.73 -47.39 14.62
N SER A 601 24.41 -46.25 14.88
CA SER A 601 25.83 -45.83 14.66
C SER A 601 26.66 -46.05 13.36
N ASN A 602 27.32 -44.95 12.94
CA ASN A 602 28.77 -44.78 12.63
C ASN A 602 29.43 -45.64 11.51
N THR A 603 30.68 -45.44 11.01
CA THR A 603 31.90 -44.63 11.35
C THR A 603 32.75 -44.55 10.02
N ASP A 604 33.82 -43.77 9.77
CA ASP A 604 34.61 -42.73 10.46
C ASP A 604 35.49 -41.94 9.43
N THR A 605 36.20 -40.87 9.86
CA THR A 605 37.42 -40.25 9.25
C THR A 605 37.38 -39.64 7.83
N SER A 606 38.25 -38.70 7.39
CA SER A 606 39.14 -37.67 8.00
C SER A 606 39.66 -36.75 6.84
N SER A 607 40.43 -35.66 6.96
CA SER A 607 41.29 -35.08 8.02
C SER A 607 41.65 -33.61 7.70
N SER A 608 42.02 -32.81 8.73
CA SER A 608 43.06 -31.73 8.74
C SER A 608 43.00 -30.55 7.72
N SER A 609 43.45 -29.31 7.97
CA SER A 609 44.08 -28.57 9.11
C SER A 609 44.40 -27.14 8.62
N SER A 610 44.61 -26.08 9.41
CA SER A 610 44.42 -25.81 10.85
C SER A 610 44.67 -24.31 11.13
N SER A 611 44.10 -23.80 12.24
CA SER A 611 44.70 -22.87 13.23
C SER A 611 45.21 -21.47 12.77
N ASP A 612 45.47 -20.48 13.64
CA ASP A 612 45.54 -20.39 15.13
C ASP A 612 44.71 -19.17 15.61
N GLU A 613 43.94 -19.27 16.71
CA GLU A 613 44.21 -18.74 18.09
C GLU A 613 44.43 -17.21 18.21
N GLY A 614 43.88 -16.51 19.22
CA GLY A 614 42.96 -16.92 20.29
C GLY A 614 42.81 -15.87 21.41
N ASN A 615 41.85 -16.10 22.33
CA ASN A 615 41.67 -15.52 23.69
C ASN A 615 41.64 -13.97 23.88
N GLU A 616 41.11 -13.40 24.98
CA GLU A 616 40.66 -13.98 26.26
C GLU A 616 39.40 -13.26 26.82
N SER A 617 38.90 -13.70 27.99
CA SER A 617 37.69 -13.18 28.66
C SER A 617 37.97 -12.03 29.65
N ASP A 618 36.90 -11.32 30.08
CA ASP A 618 36.44 -11.44 31.47
C ASP A 618 35.10 -10.74 31.78
N THR A 619 34.50 -11.07 32.93
CA THR A 619 33.19 -10.59 33.40
C THR A 619 33.26 -9.82 34.71
N ALA A 620 32.50 -8.72 34.81
CA ALA A 620 32.14 -8.06 36.07
C ALA A 620 30.84 -7.26 35.93
N THR A 621 30.21 -6.88 37.05
CA THR A 621 28.86 -6.31 37.09
C THR A 621 28.73 -5.20 38.14
N LEU A 622 27.65 -4.42 38.04
CA LEU A 622 26.93 -3.66 39.09
C LEU A 622 27.26 -2.18 39.40
N THR A 623 26.13 -1.48 39.63
CA THR A 623 25.86 -0.36 40.56
C THR A 623 26.16 1.12 40.22
N LEU A 624 25.05 1.83 39.97
CA LEU A 624 24.60 3.07 40.64
C LEU A 624 25.43 4.37 40.55
N SER A 625 24.82 5.36 39.90
CA SER A 625 24.44 6.59 40.62
C SER A 625 23.11 7.17 40.08
N ARG A 626 22.35 7.80 40.98
CA ARG A 626 21.17 8.65 40.68
C ARG A 626 21.48 10.06 41.19
N ASN A 627 20.93 11.08 40.51
CA ASN A 627 20.48 12.41 41.00
C ASN A 627 20.67 13.48 39.90
N SER A 628 19.88 14.55 39.78
CA SER A 628 18.50 14.82 40.24
C SER A 628 18.01 16.16 39.66
N THR A 629 16.78 16.24 39.18
CA THR A 629 16.00 17.50 39.03
C THR A 629 15.46 17.97 40.40
N PRO A 630 14.76 19.12 40.58
CA PRO A 630 14.30 20.14 39.62
C PRO A 630 14.51 21.62 40.04
N SER A 631 14.06 22.59 39.22
CA SER A 631 13.35 23.81 39.67
C SER A 631 12.84 24.68 38.51
N CYS A 632 11.66 25.30 38.64
CA CYS A 632 11.14 26.33 37.73
C CYS A 632 10.99 27.68 38.46
N SER A 633 11.20 28.79 37.76
CA SER A 633 10.65 30.16 37.97
C SER A 633 11.05 30.96 36.71
N ASP A 634 10.16 31.53 35.89
CA ASP A 634 9.19 32.63 36.08
C ASP A 634 9.82 34.04 36.10
N ASP A 635 8.97 35.04 35.76
CA ASP A 635 9.24 36.43 35.35
C ASP A 635 9.82 36.59 33.92
N GLY A 636 9.29 37.45 33.04
CA GLY A 636 8.06 38.29 33.15
C GLY A 636 7.91 39.29 31.98
N GLU A 637 6.71 39.88 31.85
CA GLU A 637 6.33 41.03 30.98
C GLU A 637 6.36 40.86 29.43
N THR A 638 5.55 41.58 28.64
CA THR A 638 4.07 41.70 28.62
C THR A 638 3.58 42.29 27.29
N ASN A 639 2.28 42.13 26.99
CA ASN A 639 1.50 42.85 25.97
C ASN A 639 1.77 42.51 24.49
N ASN A 640 0.84 42.74 23.56
CA ASN A 640 -0.61 42.46 23.47
C ASN A 640 -1.06 42.96 22.09
N ASP A 641 -1.97 42.23 21.43
CA ASP A 641 -2.94 42.73 20.44
C ASP A 641 -2.44 43.50 19.16
N SER A 642 -3.19 43.56 18.05
CA SER A 642 -4.14 42.60 17.46
C SER A 642 -4.41 43.01 15.99
N LEU A 643 -5.00 42.10 15.21
CA LEU A 643 -6.03 42.38 14.20
C LEU A 643 -6.10 43.77 13.52
N ILE A 644 -5.79 43.85 12.21
CA ILE A 644 -6.78 44.06 11.11
C ILE A 644 -6.10 44.30 9.74
N SER A 645 -6.79 43.90 8.68
CA SER A 645 -6.42 44.10 7.28
C SER A 645 -6.74 45.51 6.75
N LYS A 646 -6.04 45.93 5.69
CA LYS A 646 -6.66 46.65 4.56
C LYS A 646 -5.78 46.69 3.31
N SER A 647 -6.44 46.59 2.17
CA SER A 647 -5.94 46.95 0.85
C SER A 647 -5.95 48.47 0.65
N PHE A 648 -5.08 48.97 -0.24
CA PHE A 648 -5.23 50.31 -0.82
C PHE A 648 -4.81 50.27 -2.32
N ASN A 649 -5.77 50.65 -3.16
CA ASN A 649 -5.59 51.23 -4.50
C ASN A 649 -5.28 52.74 -4.32
N SER A 650 -4.78 53.53 -5.27
CA SER A 650 -4.27 53.34 -6.64
C SER A 650 -3.48 54.61 -7.00
N ASP A 651 -3.53 55.07 -8.27
CA ASP A 651 -3.22 56.41 -8.76
C ASP A 651 -1.73 56.73 -9.00
N ASP A 652 -1.29 57.37 -10.09
CA ASP A 652 -1.79 57.49 -11.48
C ASP A 652 -0.64 58.09 -12.35
N ASP A 653 -0.71 57.96 -13.68
CA ASP A 653 -0.34 58.96 -14.71
C ASP A 653 -0.28 58.32 -16.12
N ASP A 654 -0.79 59.02 -17.13
CA ASP A 654 -1.12 58.52 -18.48
C ASP A 654 -0.04 58.76 -19.57
N ASP A 655 -0.17 58.07 -20.72
CA ASP A 655 -0.27 58.73 -22.04
C ASP A 655 -0.85 57.76 -23.12
N ASP A 656 -1.36 58.30 -24.22
CA ASP A 656 -2.59 57.82 -24.89
C ASP A 656 -2.45 57.26 -26.35
N ASP A 657 -3.60 56.93 -26.96
CA ASP A 657 -3.91 56.62 -28.37
C ASP A 657 -3.46 55.26 -28.97
N GLY A 658 -4.32 54.47 -29.64
CA GLY A 658 -5.78 54.62 -29.82
C GLY A 658 -6.40 53.70 -30.89
N GLU A 659 -7.59 53.15 -30.58
CA GLU A 659 -8.63 52.59 -31.49
C GLU A 659 -8.28 51.42 -32.47
N GLN A 660 -9.24 50.62 -33.01
CA GLN A 660 -10.70 50.71 -33.02
C GLN A 660 -11.42 49.33 -32.92
N ASN A 661 -12.76 49.35 -32.85
CA ASN A 661 -13.66 48.31 -32.35
C ASN A 661 -14.13 47.20 -33.33
N ILE A 662 -14.95 46.27 -32.77
CA ILE A 662 -15.98 45.37 -33.36
C ILE A 662 -15.57 43.88 -33.38
N GLY A 663 -16.37 42.91 -32.88
CA GLY A 663 -17.64 42.99 -32.13
C GLY A 663 -18.66 41.89 -32.49
N ILE A 664 -19.56 41.59 -31.53
CA ILE A 664 -20.79 40.75 -31.63
C ILE A 664 -20.64 39.22 -31.40
N SER A 665 -21.41 38.76 -30.42
CA SER A 665 -21.64 37.37 -29.94
C SER A 665 -22.76 36.67 -30.72
N LEU A 666 -22.79 35.31 -30.75
CA LEU A 666 -23.94 34.49 -30.29
C LEU A 666 -23.81 32.95 -30.50
N SER A 667 -23.82 32.21 -29.37
CA SER A 667 -24.59 30.98 -29.06
C SER A 667 -24.83 29.81 -30.06
N SER A 668 -24.48 28.60 -29.60
CA SER A 668 -25.36 27.40 -29.44
C SER A 668 -25.57 26.35 -30.57
N CYS A 669 -25.12 25.12 -30.26
CA CYS A 669 -25.77 23.80 -30.43
C CYS A 669 -25.95 23.06 -31.79
N ARG A 670 -25.84 21.71 -31.66
CA ARG A 670 -26.10 20.60 -32.63
C ARG A 670 -25.11 20.49 -33.81
N SER A 671 -24.50 19.34 -34.15
CA SER A 671 -24.95 17.92 -34.27
C SER A 671 -25.91 17.70 -35.45
N SER A 672 -25.55 16.99 -36.52
CA SER A 672 -25.22 15.55 -36.49
C SER A 672 -24.74 15.03 -37.88
N MET A 673 -23.98 13.92 -37.85
CA MET A 673 -23.91 12.82 -38.86
C MET A 673 -23.56 13.04 -40.36
N LYS A 674 -22.55 12.24 -40.77
CA LYS A 674 -22.54 11.24 -41.87
C LYS A 674 -21.93 11.55 -43.25
N ASP A 675 -21.09 10.59 -43.66
CA ASP A 675 -20.98 9.90 -44.96
C ASP A 675 -20.69 10.75 -46.24
N SER A 676 -19.76 10.38 -47.14
CA SER A 676 -18.82 9.23 -47.20
C SER A 676 -17.81 9.35 -48.38
N HIS A 677 -16.82 8.43 -48.41
CA HIS A 677 -16.05 7.94 -49.58
C HIS A 677 -15.06 8.84 -50.37
N GLY A 678 -13.82 8.34 -50.48
CA GLY A 678 -12.93 8.49 -51.65
C GLY A 678 -11.91 9.64 -51.59
N SER A 679 -10.68 9.52 -52.11
CA SER A 679 -9.99 8.35 -52.72
C SER A 679 -8.47 8.51 -52.64
N VAL A 680 -7.73 7.40 -52.60
CA VAL A 680 -6.26 7.32 -52.75
C VAL A 680 -5.93 7.14 -54.24
N PRO A 681 -5.06 7.98 -54.85
CA PRO A 681 -3.60 7.74 -54.88
C PRO A 681 -2.77 9.02 -54.57
N GLY A 682 -1.45 8.98 -54.38
CA GLY A 682 -0.51 7.84 -54.37
C GLY A 682 0.82 8.23 -55.01
N GLN A 683 1.94 7.85 -54.38
CA GLN A 683 3.35 8.03 -54.82
C GLN A 683 3.78 9.44 -55.28
N HIS A 684 4.58 10.11 -54.45
CA HIS A 684 5.93 10.44 -54.89
C HIS A 684 6.96 10.50 -53.76
#